data_AF-A0A965Q9G6-F1
#
_entry.id   AF-A0A965Q9G6-F1
#
_cell.length_a   1.000
_cell.length_b   1.000
_cell.length_c   1.000
_cell.angle_alpha   90.00
_cell.angle_beta   90.00
_cell.angle_gamma   90.00
#
_symmetry.space_group_name_H-M   'P 1'
#
loop_
_entity.id
_entity.type
_entity.pdbx_description
1 polymer ?
#
loop_
_entity_poly.entity_id
_entity_poly.type
_entity_poly.pdbx_seq_one_letter_code
_entity_poly.pdbx_strand_id
1 'polypeptide(L)'
;GIPIGGIEWYMPLFFDEMSDIFSYFSDNTIIYKHGNLDHACNHFWQETEKRFRLFAYDAERPILEPKDLLLKSDQFFKSINAYKKFELKRPEIFERIPDVSIDRKNIQPLAKLNQFISENSKRIFILADSLGRRETVSELLKVGGIKFKSADDWSESLNMNDQVVLTVSPVHQGYISSEHIVITESELYVNTVRQSKKHQRDKNFSSDAMVRDLSELKDGDPIVHEQYGVGRFRGLFNLDFGEGESEFLLLEYFGDDKLYIPVSNLDLISRYSGGPAETAPLHKLGSDQWDKAKKKALKQIHDTAADLLNIYSQRSIKKGYAFKINLQDYERFTDGFPFEETEDQLTAINAVMHDMESQKPMDRLICGDVGFGKTEVALRAAFIAANDGKQVAILVPTTLLAEQHYNNFMDRFSGSPIKIAEISRFKSKKEQAESLIKLANGEIDIIIGTHRLIQNDIKFKNLGLIIIDEEHRFGVRQKELLKAMRAEVDVLTLTATPIPRTLSMAMEGLREFSIISTPPQKRLSIKTFVNNYSEGIIREAVLREFNRGGQVYFLHNDVDTILSMKEKLKKLIPEARIEIAHGQMRERELERVMHDFYQQKANILLCTTIIETGIDIPSANTIIMNRADMFGLAQLHQLRGRVGRSHHQAYAYLLIDPDRKISSHAQKRLEAIQLLEDLG
;
A
#
# COMPACT_ATOMS: atom_id res chain seq x y z
N GLY A 1 16.28 -15.32 -29.10
CA GLY A 1 15.56 -16.12 -28.11
C GLY A 1 14.89 -15.21 -27.11
N ILE A 2 13.88 -15.68 -26.39
CA ILE A 2 13.22 -14.92 -25.32
C ILE A 2 14.12 -15.02 -24.07
N PRO A 3 14.52 -13.91 -23.44
CA PRO A 3 15.31 -13.95 -22.22
C PRO A 3 14.48 -14.51 -21.07
N ILE A 4 15.02 -15.52 -20.38
CA ILE A 4 14.42 -16.10 -19.18
C ILE A 4 14.93 -15.37 -17.93
N GLY A 5 14.12 -15.32 -16.87
CA GLY A 5 14.56 -14.73 -15.60
C GLY A 5 15.79 -15.43 -15.04
N GLY A 6 16.83 -14.66 -14.72
CA GLY A 6 18.11 -15.17 -14.20
C GLY A 6 19.10 -15.63 -15.28
N ILE A 7 18.85 -15.32 -16.56
CA ILE A 7 19.75 -15.62 -17.68
C ILE A 7 21.14 -14.99 -17.51
N GLU A 8 21.25 -13.91 -16.73
CA GLU A 8 22.50 -13.21 -16.44
C GLU A 8 23.52 -14.11 -15.72
N TRP A 9 23.07 -15.15 -15.01
CA TRP A 9 23.95 -16.13 -14.36
C TRP A 9 24.59 -17.13 -15.34
N TYR A 10 24.24 -17.05 -16.61
CA TYR A 10 24.83 -17.84 -17.69
C TYR A 10 25.75 -17.00 -18.58
N MET A 11 26.07 -15.76 -18.17
CA MET A 11 26.88 -14.82 -18.96
C MET A 11 28.18 -15.43 -19.53
N PRO A 12 28.97 -16.25 -18.79
CA PRO A 12 30.17 -16.89 -19.36
C PRO A 12 29.93 -17.84 -20.54
N LEU A 13 28.69 -18.29 -20.78
CA LEU A 13 28.36 -19.12 -21.95
C LEU A 13 28.06 -18.29 -23.20
N PHE A 14 27.82 -16.99 -23.05
CA PHE A 14 27.50 -16.09 -24.17
C PHE A 14 28.73 -15.36 -24.71
N PHE A 15 29.85 -15.39 -23.99
CA PHE A 15 31.07 -14.66 -24.34
C PHE A 15 32.28 -15.58 -24.22
N ASP A 16 33.19 -15.51 -25.19
CA ASP A 16 34.42 -16.31 -25.20
C ASP A 16 35.39 -15.92 -24.07
N GLU A 17 35.37 -14.65 -23.67
CA GLU A 17 36.17 -14.12 -22.57
C GLU A 17 35.33 -13.22 -21.65
N MET A 18 35.60 -13.32 -20.35
CA MET A 18 34.96 -12.52 -19.31
C MET A 18 35.98 -11.55 -18.71
N SER A 19 35.66 -10.27 -18.73
CA SER A 19 36.47 -9.25 -18.06
C SER A 19 35.95 -9.00 -16.64
N ASP A 20 36.85 -8.77 -15.69
CA ASP A 20 36.46 -8.34 -14.36
C ASP A 20 36.19 -6.83 -14.30
N ILE A 21 35.64 -6.35 -13.18
CA ILE A 21 35.36 -4.92 -13.00
C ILE A 21 36.63 -4.04 -13.02
N PHE A 22 37.79 -4.62 -12.68
CA PHE A 22 39.06 -3.89 -12.62
C PHE A 22 39.65 -3.64 -14.01
N SER A 23 39.31 -4.46 -15.00
CA SER A 23 39.69 -4.22 -16.41
C SER A 23 39.16 -2.89 -16.97
N TYR A 24 38.08 -2.36 -16.39
CA TYR A 24 37.48 -1.08 -16.77
C TYR A 24 38.15 0.11 -16.06
N PHE A 25 39.08 -0.12 -15.13
CA PHE A 25 39.76 0.93 -14.40
C PHE A 25 40.98 1.43 -15.18
N SER A 26 41.23 2.74 -15.14
CA SER A 26 42.45 3.32 -15.69
C SER A 26 43.66 3.11 -14.77
N ASP A 27 44.88 3.16 -15.29
CA ASP A 27 46.12 3.02 -14.51
C ASP A 27 46.28 4.07 -13.39
N ASN A 28 45.59 5.22 -13.52
CA ASN A 28 45.60 6.30 -12.53
C ASN A 28 44.49 6.17 -11.48
N THR A 29 43.74 5.07 -11.47
CA THR A 29 42.65 4.85 -10.52
C THR A 29 43.20 4.72 -9.09
N ILE A 30 42.56 5.42 -8.16
CA ILE A 30 42.88 5.38 -6.73
C ILE A 30 41.78 4.63 -6.00
N ILE A 31 42.15 3.60 -5.22
CA ILE A 31 41.20 2.79 -4.46
C ILE A 31 41.14 3.26 -3.01
N TYR A 32 39.92 3.54 -2.53
CA TYR A 32 39.63 3.77 -1.12
C TYR A 32 38.87 2.57 -0.54
N LYS A 33 39.37 2.00 0.56
CA LYS A 33 38.74 0.88 1.25
C LYS A 33 37.92 1.39 2.43
N HIS A 34 36.65 1.00 2.49
CA HIS A 34 35.75 1.37 3.58
C HIS A 34 35.24 0.14 4.32
N GLY A 35 35.37 0.12 5.64
CA GLY A 35 34.91 -0.98 6.50
C GLY A 35 35.76 -2.26 6.42
N ASN A 36 35.20 -3.37 6.90
CA ASN A 36 35.86 -4.68 6.93
C ASN A 36 35.52 -5.49 5.66
N LEU A 37 36.30 -5.27 4.61
CA LEU A 37 36.11 -5.94 3.32
C LEU A 37 36.38 -7.45 3.38
N ASP A 38 37.31 -7.91 4.22
CA ASP A 38 37.64 -9.33 4.36
C ASP A 38 36.43 -10.13 4.85
N HIS A 39 35.77 -9.64 5.90
CA HIS A 39 34.56 -10.27 6.43
C HIS A 39 33.43 -10.25 5.38
N ALA A 40 33.21 -9.13 4.70
CA ALA A 40 32.17 -9.00 3.68
C ALA A 40 32.38 -9.96 2.51
N CYS A 41 33.61 -10.05 1.97
CA CYS A 41 33.93 -10.94 0.86
C CYS A 41 33.76 -12.42 1.25
N ASN A 42 34.26 -12.82 2.43
CA ASN A 42 34.14 -14.20 2.90
C ASN A 42 32.68 -14.58 3.17
N HIS A 43 31.90 -13.68 3.78
CA HIS A 43 30.47 -13.90 3.98
C HIS A 43 29.72 -14.08 2.65
N PHE A 44 29.97 -13.19 1.68
CA PHE A 44 29.36 -13.27 0.35
C PHE A 44 29.72 -14.57 -0.38
N TRP A 45 30.98 -14.99 -0.31
CA TRP A 45 31.43 -16.25 -0.92
C TRP A 45 30.77 -17.47 -0.29
N GLN A 46 30.69 -17.53 1.05
CA GLN A 46 30.01 -18.62 1.76
C GLN A 46 28.52 -18.68 1.42
N GLU A 47 27.85 -17.54 1.32
CA GLU A 47 26.43 -17.48 0.94
C GLU A 47 26.22 -17.97 -0.50
N THR A 48 27.10 -17.56 -1.42
CA THR A 48 27.09 -17.99 -2.81
C THR A 48 27.28 -19.51 -2.93
N GLU A 49 28.25 -20.08 -2.21
CA GLU A 49 28.52 -21.51 -2.25
C GLU A 49 27.35 -22.34 -1.70
N LYS A 50 26.70 -21.86 -0.63
CA LYS A 50 25.48 -22.47 -0.10
C LYS A 50 24.36 -22.49 -1.14
N ARG A 51 24.15 -21.38 -1.86
CA ARG A 51 23.14 -21.29 -2.93
C ARG A 51 23.48 -22.20 -4.11
N PHE A 52 24.75 -22.22 -4.55
CA PHE A 52 25.20 -23.13 -5.61
C PHE A 52 24.88 -24.58 -5.25
N ARG A 53 25.25 -25.06 -4.05
CA ARG A 53 24.96 -26.44 -3.64
C ARG A 53 23.47 -26.78 -3.60
N LEU A 54 22.61 -25.79 -3.35
CA LEU A 54 21.16 -25.98 -3.30
C LEU A 54 20.55 -26.16 -4.70
N PHE A 55 21.10 -25.47 -5.70
CA PHE A 55 20.60 -25.47 -7.09
C PHE A 55 21.42 -26.34 -8.04
N ALA A 56 22.60 -26.84 -7.64
CA ALA A 56 23.49 -27.64 -8.47
C ALA A 56 22.90 -28.96 -8.99
N TYR A 57 21.79 -29.42 -8.40
CA TYR A 57 21.11 -30.65 -8.78
C TYR A 57 19.89 -30.43 -9.70
N ASP A 58 19.62 -29.19 -10.11
CA ASP A 58 18.54 -28.89 -11.05
C ASP A 58 18.94 -29.30 -12.48
N ALA A 59 18.34 -30.39 -12.97
CA ALA A 59 18.62 -30.93 -14.30
C ALA A 59 18.00 -30.10 -15.44
N GLU A 60 16.96 -29.30 -15.16
CA GLU A 60 16.33 -28.44 -16.17
C GLU A 60 17.09 -27.13 -16.34
N ARG A 61 17.83 -26.68 -15.31
CA ARG A 61 18.60 -25.44 -15.30
C ARG A 61 19.98 -25.63 -14.66
N PRO A 62 20.92 -26.27 -15.38
CA PRO A 62 22.25 -26.53 -14.85
C PRO A 62 23.03 -25.23 -14.63
N ILE A 63 23.24 -24.85 -13.38
CA ILE A 63 23.96 -23.63 -13.04
C ILE A 63 25.49 -23.77 -13.17
N LEU A 64 26.16 -22.66 -13.48
CA LEU A 64 27.62 -22.58 -13.56
C LEU A 64 28.27 -22.57 -12.18
N GLU A 65 29.55 -22.95 -12.10
CA GLU A 65 30.28 -22.87 -10.84
C GLU A 65 30.52 -21.40 -10.46
N PRO A 66 30.45 -21.04 -9.16
CA PRO A 66 30.64 -19.65 -8.72
C PRO A 66 31.98 -19.04 -9.16
N LYS A 67 33.03 -19.86 -9.29
CA LYS A 67 34.36 -19.42 -9.72
C LYS A 67 34.41 -18.91 -11.16
N ASP A 68 33.43 -19.29 -11.99
CA ASP A 68 33.37 -18.91 -13.41
C ASP A 68 32.70 -17.54 -13.60
N LEU A 69 31.93 -17.07 -12.61
CA LEU A 69 31.26 -15.76 -12.62
C LEU A 69 31.83 -14.75 -11.63
N LEU A 70 32.33 -15.22 -10.50
CA LEU A 70 32.65 -14.38 -9.34
C LEU A 70 34.12 -14.51 -8.97
N LEU A 71 34.73 -13.38 -8.61
CA LEU A 71 36.08 -13.34 -8.10
C LEU A 71 36.13 -13.89 -6.67
N LYS A 72 37.11 -14.77 -6.42
CA LYS A 72 37.44 -15.18 -5.04
C LYS A 72 38.06 -14.00 -4.28
N SER A 73 37.92 -14.02 -2.95
CA SER A 73 38.49 -13.00 -2.05
C SER A 73 39.99 -12.78 -2.32
N ASP A 74 40.77 -13.84 -2.49
CA ASP A 74 42.21 -13.75 -2.75
C ASP A 74 42.51 -13.00 -4.07
N GLN A 75 41.75 -13.28 -5.13
CA GLN A 75 41.91 -12.64 -6.44
C GLN A 75 41.44 -11.18 -6.41
N PHE A 76 40.35 -10.89 -5.70
CA PHE A 76 39.85 -9.54 -5.47
C PHE A 76 40.89 -8.67 -4.76
N PHE A 77 41.48 -9.16 -3.67
CA PHE A 77 42.53 -8.42 -2.95
C PHE A 77 43.81 -8.30 -3.76
N LYS A 78 44.20 -9.32 -4.54
CA LYS A 78 45.33 -9.23 -5.47
C LYS A 78 45.13 -8.09 -6.48
N SER A 79 43.94 -8.00 -7.07
CA SER A 79 43.60 -6.98 -8.08
C SER A 79 43.57 -5.57 -7.49
N ILE A 80 42.93 -5.39 -6.33
CA ILE A 80 42.91 -4.09 -5.63
C ILE A 80 44.31 -3.65 -5.21
N ASN A 81 45.16 -4.59 -4.80
CA ASN A 81 46.51 -4.27 -4.34
C ASN A 81 47.45 -3.78 -5.46
N ALA A 82 47.07 -3.98 -6.74
CA ALA A 82 47.81 -3.44 -7.88
C ALA A 82 47.62 -1.92 -8.07
N TYR A 83 46.54 -1.35 -7.53
CA TYR A 83 46.22 0.07 -7.67
C TYR A 83 46.81 0.91 -6.52
N LYS A 84 46.97 2.21 -6.78
CA LYS A 84 47.33 3.18 -5.74
C LYS A 84 46.20 3.23 -4.69
N LYS A 85 46.57 3.09 -3.43
CA LYS A 85 45.61 3.08 -2.32
C LYS A 85 45.58 4.45 -1.67
N PHE A 86 44.37 4.94 -1.42
CA PHE A 86 44.15 6.06 -0.53
C PHE A 86 43.89 5.50 0.87
N GLU A 87 44.86 5.69 1.76
CA GLU A 87 44.70 5.40 3.19
C GLU A 87 44.56 6.73 3.94
N LEU A 88 43.49 6.86 4.72
CA LEU A 88 43.32 7.96 5.65
C LEU A 88 44.39 7.82 6.75
N LYS A 89 45.47 8.61 6.63
CA LYS A 89 46.62 8.59 7.57
C LYS A 89 46.23 8.88 9.02
N ARG A 90 45.07 9.51 9.24
CA ARG A 90 44.43 9.69 10.54
C ARG A 90 42.92 9.56 10.31
N PRO A 91 42.22 8.63 10.96
CA PRO A 91 40.77 8.79 11.09
C PRO A 91 40.57 10.03 11.97
N GLU A 92 40.14 11.15 11.38
CA GLU A 92 39.60 12.22 12.21
C GLU A 92 38.45 11.62 13.02
N ILE A 93 38.53 11.79 14.35
CA ILE A 93 37.44 11.40 15.22
C ILE A 93 36.37 12.46 15.02
N PHE A 94 35.41 12.15 14.16
CA PHE A 94 34.22 12.95 13.97
C PHE A 94 33.29 12.70 15.15
N GLU A 95 33.13 13.71 16.01
CA GLU A 95 32.17 13.65 17.10
C GLU A 95 30.76 13.83 16.54
N ARG A 96 29.79 13.13 17.16
CA ARG A 96 28.37 13.28 16.79
C ARG A 96 27.87 14.64 17.28
N ILE A 97 26.99 15.23 16.47
CA ILE A 97 26.32 16.47 16.85
C ILE A 97 25.32 16.17 17.98
N PRO A 98 25.32 17.00 19.06
CA PRO A 98 24.29 16.90 20.09
C PRO A 98 22.92 17.27 19.54
N ASP A 99 21.86 17.11 20.34
CA ASP A 99 20.50 17.41 19.86
C ASP A 99 20.31 18.91 19.54
N VAL A 100 20.34 19.23 18.25
CA VAL A 100 20.07 20.57 17.68
C VAL A 100 18.71 20.63 16.99
N SER A 101 17.82 19.68 17.29
CA SER A 101 16.50 19.58 16.66
C SER A 101 15.66 20.83 16.86
N ILE A 102 14.82 21.09 15.86
CA ILE A 102 13.86 22.19 15.90
C ILE A 102 12.69 21.78 16.80
N ASP A 103 12.53 22.47 17.92
CA ASP A 103 11.42 22.25 18.85
C ASP A 103 10.30 23.25 18.58
N ARG A 104 9.46 22.94 17.60
CA ARG A 104 8.34 23.80 17.17
C ARG A 104 7.26 24.00 18.25
N LYS A 105 7.32 23.27 19.38
CA LYS A 105 6.41 23.45 20.52
C LYS A 105 6.88 24.56 21.48
N ASN A 106 8.14 24.99 21.35
CA ASN A 106 8.72 26.03 22.17
C ASN A 106 8.49 27.41 21.53
N ILE A 107 8.40 28.47 22.35
CA ILE A 107 8.21 29.86 21.91
C ILE A 107 9.36 30.30 20.98
N GLN A 108 10.55 29.71 21.16
CA GLN A 108 11.68 29.86 20.26
C GLN A 108 12.05 28.51 19.64
N PRO A 109 11.52 28.18 18.44
CA PRO A 109 11.71 26.87 17.81
C PRO A 109 13.18 26.46 17.57
N LEU A 110 14.09 27.45 17.51
CA LEU A 110 15.52 27.26 17.23
C LEU A 110 16.40 27.45 18.46
N ALA A 111 15.85 27.43 19.68
CA ALA A 111 16.61 27.68 20.90
C ALA A 111 17.84 26.76 21.03
N LYS A 112 17.69 25.45 20.75
CA LYS A 112 18.79 24.47 20.80
C LYS A 112 19.90 24.78 19.80
N LEU A 113 19.53 25.09 18.55
CA LEU A 113 20.47 25.46 17.51
C LEU A 113 21.18 26.79 17.82
N ASN A 114 20.45 27.79 18.31
CA ASN A 114 21.00 29.08 18.73
C ASN A 114 22.01 28.94 19.87
N GLN A 115 21.65 28.15 20.89
CA GLN A 115 22.54 27.84 22.00
C GLN A 115 23.81 27.16 21.48
N PHE A 116 23.67 26.13 20.64
CA PHE A 116 24.79 25.40 20.08
C PHE A 116 25.71 26.29 19.21
N ILE A 117 25.16 27.19 18.40
CA ILE A 117 25.94 28.17 17.62
C ILE A 117 26.68 29.15 18.54
N SER A 118 26.05 29.59 19.63
CA SER A 118 26.64 30.56 20.56
C SER A 118 27.76 29.97 21.43
N GLU A 119 27.68 28.69 21.77
CA GLU A 119 28.66 27.97 22.59
C GLU A 119 29.91 27.55 21.79
N ASN A 120 29.84 27.57 20.46
CA ASN A 120 30.92 27.12 19.58
C ASN A 120 31.51 28.27 18.75
N SER A 121 32.82 28.48 18.87
CA SER A 121 33.57 29.46 18.05
C SER A 121 34.02 28.92 16.69
N LYS A 122 33.77 27.64 16.41
CA LYS A 122 34.09 26.98 15.14
C LYS A 122 33.15 27.43 14.02
N ARG A 123 33.60 27.25 12.77
CA ARG A 123 32.74 27.44 11.59
C ARG A 123 31.69 26.35 11.51
N ILE A 124 30.44 26.73 11.26
CA ILE A 124 29.29 25.85 11.17
C ILE A 124 28.74 25.92 9.75
N PHE A 125 28.72 24.77 9.08
CA PHE A 125 28.09 24.60 7.78
C PHE A 125 26.74 23.93 7.98
N ILE A 126 25.66 24.60 7.56
CA ILE A 126 24.33 24.01 7.51
C ILE A 126 24.11 23.53 6.08
N LEU A 127 23.88 22.23 5.91
CA LEU A 127 23.73 21.58 4.61
C LEU A 127 22.27 21.29 4.33
N ALA A 128 21.76 21.90 3.26
CA ALA A 128 20.48 21.55 2.66
C ALA A 128 20.67 20.54 1.53
N ASP A 129 19.65 19.71 1.27
CA ASP A 129 19.73 18.69 0.22
C ASP A 129 19.56 19.24 -1.21
N SER A 130 18.90 20.38 -1.33
CA SER A 130 18.58 21.00 -2.62
C SER A 130 18.47 22.52 -2.47
N LEU A 131 18.52 23.22 -3.61
CA LEU A 131 18.33 24.68 -3.64
C LEU A 131 16.97 25.10 -3.07
N GLY A 132 15.88 24.36 -3.36
CA GLY A 132 14.56 24.65 -2.80
C GLY A 132 14.52 24.48 -1.28
N ARG A 133 15.14 23.42 -0.76
CA ARG A 133 15.25 23.20 0.70
C ARG A 133 16.14 24.23 1.38
N ARG A 134 17.19 24.70 0.69
CA ARG A 134 18.04 25.79 1.17
C ARG A 134 17.23 27.05 1.43
N GLU A 135 16.27 27.39 0.57
CA GLU A 135 15.37 28.53 0.81
C GLU A 135 14.48 28.33 2.04
N THR A 136 13.90 27.13 2.22
CA THR A 136 13.12 26.81 3.42
C THR A 136 13.94 26.92 4.71
N VAL A 137 15.17 26.40 4.72
CA VAL A 137 16.07 26.51 5.87
C VAL A 137 16.53 27.95 6.07
N SER A 138 16.78 28.69 4.99
CA SER A 138 17.12 30.13 5.01
C SER A 138 16.03 30.97 5.69
N GLU A 139 14.77 30.76 5.31
CA GLU A 139 13.63 31.43 5.96
C GLU A 139 13.54 31.09 7.44
N LEU A 140 13.68 29.82 7.79
CA LEU A 140 13.65 29.36 9.18
C LEU A 140 14.77 29.98 10.02
N LEU A 141 16.00 30.02 9.51
CA LEU A 141 17.13 30.67 10.20
C LEU A 141 16.92 32.18 10.37
N LYS A 142 16.34 32.86 9.37
CA LYS A 142 15.99 34.29 9.45
C LYS A 142 14.95 34.55 10.54
N VAL A 143 13.90 33.73 10.61
CA VAL A 143 12.87 33.82 11.68
C VAL A 143 13.48 33.57 13.05
N GLY A 144 14.47 32.67 13.15
CA GLY A 144 15.23 32.41 14.37
C GLY A 144 16.24 33.49 14.76
N GLY A 145 16.43 34.53 13.94
CA GLY A 145 17.42 35.59 14.17
C GLY A 145 18.88 35.17 13.99
N ILE A 146 19.13 34.01 13.34
CA ILE A 146 20.49 33.50 13.11
C ILE A 146 21.11 34.27 11.95
N LYS A 147 22.33 34.80 12.15
CA LYS A 147 23.13 35.40 11.08
C LYS A 147 23.85 34.30 10.31
N PHE A 148 23.57 34.16 9.02
CA PHE A 148 24.21 33.21 8.14
C PHE A 148 24.49 33.82 6.77
N LYS A 149 25.40 33.21 6.02
CA LYS A 149 25.64 33.50 4.60
C LYS A 149 25.32 32.28 3.76
N SER A 150 24.71 32.47 2.60
CA SER A 150 24.40 31.39 1.68
C SER A 150 25.50 31.22 0.63
N ALA A 151 25.84 29.97 0.34
CA ALA A 151 26.68 29.57 -0.80
C ALA A 151 25.87 28.62 -1.70
N ASP A 152 26.26 28.50 -2.96
CA ASP A 152 25.57 27.62 -3.91
C ASP A 152 26.14 26.20 -3.89
N ASP A 153 27.42 26.03 -3.54
CA ASP A 153 28.07 24.73 -3.38
C ASP A 153 29.05 24.66 -2.19
N TRP A 154 29.57 23.45 -1.93
CA TRP A 154 30.51 23.20 -0.84
C TRP A 154 31.86 23.91 -1.04
N SER A 155 32.36 23.99 -2.27
CA SER A 155 33.66 24.59 -2.60
C SER A 155 33.65 26.09 -2.35
N GLU A 156 32.57 26.78 -2.74
CA GLU A 156 32.35 28.19 -2.44
C GLU A 156 32.23 28.43 -0.94
N SER A 157 31.51 27.54 -0.23
CA SER A 157 31.30 27.65 1.21
C SER A 157 32.62 27.62 2.01
N LEU A 158 33.62 26.85 1.57
CA LEU A 158 34.92 26.74 2.24
C LEU A 158 35.69 28.06 2.23
N ASN A 159 35.54 28.87 1.17
CA ASN A 159 36.21 30.15 1.00
C ASN A 159 35.56 31.33 1.75
N MET A 160 34.38 31.13 2.35
CA MET A 160 33.71 32.13 3.16
C MET A 160 34.28 32.17 4.59
N ASN A 161 34.32 33.33 5.24
CA ASN A 161 34.85 33.47 6.61
C ASN A 161 33.75 33.64 7.68
N ASP A 162 32.49 33.55 7.28
CA ASP A 162 31.35 33.66 8.18
C ASP A 162 31.25 32.45 9.12
N GLN A 163 30.79 32.70 10.36
CA GLN A 163 30.65 31.66 11.38
C GLN A 163 29.62 30.61 10.98
N VAL A 164 28.51 31.02 10.35
CA VAL A 164 27.45 30.12 9.87
C VAL A 164 27.28 30.28 8.36
N VAL A 165 27.47 29.20 7.63
CA VAL A 165 27.31 29.15 6.16
C VAL A 165 26.27 28.11 5.79
N LEU A 166 25.26 28.51 5.02
CA LEU A 166 24.20 27.64 4.51
C LEU A 166 24.53 27.27 3.05
N THR A 167 24.70 25.99 2.76
CA THR A 167 25.03 25.52 1.40
C THR A 167 24.28 24.24 1.05
N VAL A 168 24.36 23.81 -0.21
CA VAL A 168 23.72 22.59 -0.72
C VAL A 168 24.76 21.48 -0.85
N SER A 169 24.51 20.32 -0.24
CA SER A 169 25.37 19.15 -0.37
C SER A 169 24.64 17.87 0.05
N PRO A 170 24.84 16.73 -0.65
CA PRO A 170 24.13 15.47 -0.37
C PRO A 170 24.73 14.70 0.82
N VAL A 171 24.98 15.38 1.94
CA VAL A 171 25.50 14.75 3.17
C VAL A 171 24.32 14.40 4.08
N HIS A 172 24.29 13.16 4.55
CA HIS A 172 23.16 12.64 5.33
C HIS A 172 23.29 12.84 6.84
N GLN A 173 24.51 12.81 7.36
CA GLN A 173 24.79 12.92 8.78
C GLN A 173 25.80 14.03 9.00
N GLY A 174 25.49 14.89 9.94
CA GLY A 174 26.38 15.92 10.40
C GLY A 174 27.46 15.40 11.33
N TYR A 175 28.52 16.19 11.48
CA TYR A 175 29.67 15.85 12.33
C TYR A 175 30.36 17.09 12.89
N ILE A 176 31.13 16.89 13.95
CA ILE A 176 32.04 17.88 14.50
C ILE A 176 33.48 17.42 14.21
N SER A 177 34.24 18.24 13.50
CA SER A 177 35.68 18.04 13.26
C SER A 177 36.52 18.96 14.15
N SER A 178 37.85 18.89 14.02
CA SER A 178 38.77 19.83 14.67
C SER A 178 38.62 21.26 14.13
N GLU A 179 38.29 21.42 12.84
CA GLU A 179 38.28 22.72 12.15
C GLU A 179 36.89 23.33 11.99
N HIS A 180 35.87 22.49 11.79
CA HIS A 180 34.51 22.91 11.44
C HIS A 180 33.44 21.96 11.97
N ILE A 181 32.20 22.40 11.89
CA ILE A 181 31.01 21.63 12.26
C ILE A 181 30.09 21.60 11.04
N VAL A 182 29.51 20.44 10.75
CA VAL A 182 28.59 20.25 9.64
C VAL A 182 27.25 19.78 10.16
N ILE A 183 26.20 20.59 10.11
CA ILE A 183 24.83 20.23 10.49
C ILE A 183 24.04 19.96 9.22
N THR A 184 23.30 18.86 9.13
CA THR A 184 22.41 18.56 8.02
C THR A 184 20.95 18.74 8.43
N GLU A 185 20.02 18.73 7.48
CA GLU A 185 18.58 18.75 7.83
C GLU A 185 18.17 17.53 8.67
N SER A 186 18.89 16.40 8.61
CA SER A 186 18.57 15.22 9.42
C SER A 186 18.66 15.51 10.93
N GLU A 187 19.61 16.36 11.33
CA GLU A 187 19.76 16.78 12.74
C GLU A 187 18.77 17.89 13.12
N LEU A 188 18.41 18.76 12.16
CA LEU A 188 17.42 19.83 12.40
C LEU A 188 15.98 19.28 12.46
N TYR A 189 15.66 18.29 11.62
CA TYR A 189 14.35 17.69 11.46
C TYR A 189 14.38 16.19 11.72
N VAL A 190 14.59 15.82 12.99
CA VAL A 190 14.77 14.43 13.47
C VAL A 190 13.63 13.48 13.08
N ASN A 191 12.46 14.00 12.66
CA ASN A 191 11.25 13.20 12.33
C ASN A 191 10.81 13.22 10.85
N THR A 192 11.53 13.86 9.93
CA THR A 192 11.13 13.85 8.50
C THR A 192 11.92 12.84 7.68
N VAL A 193 11.25 11.78 7.22
CA VAL A 193 11.81 10.82 6.26
C VAL A 193 11.93 11.50 4.90
N ARG A 194 13.15 11.87 4.49
CA ARG A 194 13.42 12.46 3.16
C ARG A 194 12.98 11.53 2.03
N GLN A 195 12.31 12.10 1.04
CA GLN A 195 12.02 11.48 -0.26
C GLN A 195 12.72 12.31 -1.35
N SER A 196 13.61 11.67 -2.12
CA SER A 196 14.27 12.28 -3.27
C SER A 196 13.24 12.35 -4.41
N LYS A 197 12.85 13.56 -4.83
CA LYS A 197 12.05 13.78 -6.03
C LYS A 197 12.87 13.41 -7.27
N LYS A 198 12.73 12.17 -7.76
CA LYS A 198 13.02 11.87 -9.17
C LYS A 198 11.79 12.30 -9.96
N HIS A 199 11.90 13.39 -10.72
CA HIS A 199 10.93 13.74 -11.75
C HIS A 199 10.84 12.58 -12.76
N GLN A 200 9.81 11.75 -12.63
CA GLN A 200 9.32 10.97 -13.76
C GLN A 200 8.10 11.69 -14.31
N ARG A 201 8.23 12.08 -15.58
CA ARG A 201 7.18 12.72 -16.38
C ARG A 201 5.90 11.88 -16.36
N ASP A 202 4.81 12.60 -16.14
CA ASP A 202 3.44 12.13 -16.13
C ASP A 202 3.10 11.30 -17.38
N LYS A 203 2.61 10.08 -17.16
CA LYS A 203 1.64 9.46 -18.06
C LYS A 203 0.28 9.67 -17.43
N ASN A 204 -0.41 10.73 -17.86
CA ASN A 204 -1.82 10.94 -17.56
C ASN A 204 -2.61 9.71 -18.01
N PHE A 205 -3.04 8.91 -17.05
CA PHE A 205 -4.05 7.87 -17.26
C PHE A 205 -5.40 8.59 -17.31
N SER A 206 -5.80 9.00 -18.50
CA SER A 206 -7.11 9.58 -18.75
C SER A 206 -8.22 8.55 -18.53
N SER A 207 -9.34 9.00 -17.98
CA SER A 207 -10.60 8.27 -17.76
C SER A 207 -11.21 7.60 -19.01
N ASP A 208 -10.64 7.82 -20.18
CA ASP A 208 -11.04 7.21 -21.46
C ASP A 208 -10.60 5.73 -21.63
N ALA A 209 -9.81 5.18 -20.70
CA ALA A 209 -9.37 3.78 -20.79
C ALA A 209 -10.51 2.75 -20.68
N MET A 210 -11.67 3.11 -20.11
CA MET A 210 -12.80 2.19 -19.94
C MET A 210 -13.69 2.05 -21.19
N VAL A 211 -13.57 2.94 -22.17
CA VAL A 211 -14.38 2.89 -23.42
C VAL A 211 -13.72 2.01 -24.50
N ARG A 212 -12.54 1.42 -24.22
CA ARG A 212 -11.77 0.55 -25.15
C ARG A 212 -11.99 -0.96 -24.98
N ASP A 213 -12.97 -1.40 -24.20
CA ASP A 213 -13.11 -2.80 -23.75
C ASP A 213 -13.58 -3.80 -24.83
N LEU A 214 -13.97 -3.34 -26.04
CA LEU A 214 -14.40 -4.22 -27.14
C LEU A 214 -13.26 -4.65 -28.07
N SER A 215 -12.12 -3.93 -28.09
CA SER A 215 -10.96 -4.27 -28.95
C SER A 215 -10.08 -5.40 -28.40
N GLU A 216 -10.33 -5.87 -27.18
CA GLU A 216 -9.54 -6.92 -26.50
C GLU A 216 -10.28 -8.26 -26.35
N LEU A 217 -11.44 -8.42 -26.98
CA LEU A 217 -12.27 -9.62 -26.88
C LEU A 217 -11.55 -10.86 -27.46
N LYS A 218 -11.52 -11.94 -26.67
CA LYS A 218 -10.97 -13.24 -27.06
C LYS A 218 -12.09 -14.25 -27.26
N ASP A 219 -11.87 -15.22 -28.16
CA ASP A 219 -12.80 -16.36 -28.35
C ASP A 219 -13.13 -17.03 -27.01
N GLY A 220 -14.41 -17.24 -26.76
CA GLY A 220 -14.97 -17.77 -25.52
C GLY A 220 -15.35 -16.72 -24.47
N ASP A 221 -15.03 -15.44 -24.67
CA ASP A 221 -15.38 -14.40 -23.70
C ASP A 221 -16.91 -14.26 -23.55
N PRO A 222 -17.43 -14.15 -22.32
CA PRO A 222 -18.85 -13.96 -22.08
C PRO A 222 -19.29 -12.55 -22.45
N ILE A 223 -20.29 -12.48 -23.30
CA ILE A 223 -20.88 -11.26 -23.82
C ILE A 223 -22.36 -11.24 -23.48
N VAL A 224 -22.86 -10.08 -23.07
CA VAL A 224 -24.28 -9.82 -22.81
C VAL A 224 -24.86 -9.09 -24.02
N HIS A 225 -25.86 -9.68 -24.67
CA HIS A 225 -26.72 -9.00 -25.62
C HIS A 225 -27.95 -8.46 -24.89
N GLU A 226 -28.35 -7.21 -25.15
CA GLU A 226 -29.44 -6.55 -24.43
C GLU A 226 -30.77 -7.34 -24.47
N GLN A 227 -31.05 -7.98 -25.61
CA GLN A 227 -32.29 -8.74 -25.85
C GLN A 227 -32.19 -10.24 -25.54
N TYR A 228 -31.03 -10.86 -25.72
CA TYR A 228 -30.90 -12.33 -25.70
C TYR A 228 -30.13 -12.84 -24.49
N GLY A 229 -29.54 -11.93 -23.71
CA GLY A 229 -28.79 -12.24 -22.51
C GLY A 229 -27.36 -12.70 -22.81
N VAL A 230 -26.82 -13.47 -21.88
CA VAL A 230 -25.40 -13.84 -21.86
C VAL A 230 -25.11 -15.02 -22.80
N GLY A 231 -24.19 -14.82 -23.74
CA GLY A 231 -23.63 -15.79 -24.68
C GLY A 231 -22.09 -15.73 -24.73
N ARG A 232 -21.48 -16.48 -25.64
CA ARG A 232 -20.02 -16.61 -25.80
C ARG A 232 -19.56 -16.04 -27.14
N PHE A 233 -18.59 -15.14 -27.12
CA PHE A 233 -17.98 -14.63 -28.34
C PHE A 233 -17.24 -15.73 -29.09
N ARG A 234 -17.46 -15.86 -30.40
CA ARG A 234 -16.79 -16.83 -31.28
C ARG A 234 -15.99 -16.21 -32.42
N GLY A 235 -15.82 -14.89 -32.41
CA GLY A 235 -15.09 -14.15 -33.44
C GLY A 235 -16.00 -13.36 -34.39
N LEU A 236 -15.34 -12.74 -35.38
CA LEU A 236 -15.97 -12.04 -36.50
C LEU A 236 -16.01 -12.96 -37.72
N PHE A 237 -17.12 -12.95 -38.45
CA PHE A 237 -17.33 -13.74 -39.66
C PHE A 237 -17.88 -12.85 -40.78
N ASN A 238 -17.35 -13.01 -41.98
CA ASN A 238 -17.91 -12.39 -43.17
C ASN A 238 -19.03 -13.29 -43.69
N LEU A 239 -20.23 -12.72 -43.85
CA LEU A 239 -21.35 -13.39 -44.48
C LEU A 239 -21.77 -12.57 -45.69
N ASP A 240 -21.92 -13.25 -46.83
CA ASP A 240 -22.43 -12.66 -48.06
C ASP A 240 -23.90 -13.05 -48.24
N PHE A 241 -24.78 -12.05 -48.16
CA PHE A 241 -26.22 -12.19 -48.37
C PHE A 241 -26.68 -11.70 -49.75
N GLY A 242 -25.75 -11.50 -50.70
CA GLY A 242 -26.03 -11.06 -52.07
C GLY A 242 -25.96 -9.55 -52.29
N GLU A 243 -25.74 -8.75 -51.23
CA GLU A 243 -25.52 -7.30 -51.28
C GLU A 243 -24.06 -6.90 -50.96
N GLY A 244 -23.15 -7.88 -50.90
CA GLY A 244 -21.72 -7.71 -50.59
C GLY A 244 -21.31 -8.38 -49.27
N GLU A 245 -19.99 -8.54 -49.08
CA GLU A 245 -19.44 -9.08 -47.83
C GLU A 245 -19.73 -8.12 -46.67
N SER A 246 -20.51 -8.58 -45.70
CA SER A 246 -20.78 -7.85 -44.45
C SER A 246 -20.19 -8.61 -43.27
N GLU A 247 -19.55 -7.89 -42.37
CA GLU A 247 -18.97 -8.44 -41.14
C GLU A 247 -20.03 -8.60 -40.04
N PHE A 248 -20.05 -9.79 -39.44
CA PHE A 248 -20.92 -10.14 -38.32
C PHE A 248 -20.11 -10.66 -37.14
N LEU A 249 -20.54 -10.30 -35.94
CA LEU A 249 -20.06 -10.86 -34.69
C LEU A 249 -20.87 -12.13 -34.37
N LEU A 250 -20.19 -13.25 -34.14
CA LEU A 250 -20.82 -14.52 -33.77
C LEU A 250 -20.85 -14.68 -32.24
N LEU A 251 -22.05 -14.85 -31.70
CA LEU A 251 -22.30 -15.29 -30.34
C LEU A 251 -22.88 -16.71 -30.31
N GLU A 252 -22.41 -17.52 -29.38
CA GLU A 252 -22.94 -18.85 -29.09
C GLU A 252 -23.71 -18.86 -27.75
N TYR A 253 -24.87 -19.49 -27.76
CA TYR A 253 -25.81 -19.60 -26.66
C TYR A 253 -25.99 -21.06 -26.22
N PHE A 254 -26.79 -21.30 -25.18
CA PHE A 254 -27.02 -22.64 -24.65
C PHE A 254 -27.56 -23.60 -25.73
N GLY A 255 -26.93 -24.77 -25.86
CA GLY A 255 -27.32 -25.79 -26.86
C GLY A 255 -26.69 -25.58 -28.24
N ASP A 256 -25.54 -24.93 -28.31
CA ASP A 256 -24.80 -24.60 -29.56
C ASP A 256 -25.58 -23.69 -30.53
N ASP A 257 -26.57 -22.97 -30.00
CA ASP A 257 -27.38 -21.99 -30.72
C ASP A 257 -26.52 -20.78 -31.11
N LYS A 258 -26.56 -20.36 -32.38
CA LYS A 258 -25.71 -19.28 -32.92
C LYS A 258 -26.51 -18.03 -33.23
N LEU A 259 -25.97 -16.87 -32.84
CA LEU A 259 -26.51 -15.55 -33.12
C LEU A 259 -25.46 -14.71 -33.86
N TYR A 260 -25.82 -14.22 -35.05
CA TYR A 260 -24.99 -13.33 -35.86
C TYR A 260 -25.47 -11.90 -35.70
N ILE A 261 -24.60 -11.02 -35.22
CA ILE A 261 -24.93 -9.61 -34.97
C ILE A 261 -24.13 -8.75 -35.94
N PRO A 262 -24.79 -7.90 -36.76
CA PRO A 262 -24.07 -6.96 -37.61
C PRO A 262 -23.15 -6.05 -36.80
N VAL A 263 -21.96 -5.73 -37.33
CA VAL A 263 -21.03 -4.77 -36.68
C VAL A 263 -21.69 -3.39 -36.46
N SER A 264 -22.71 -3.02 -37.25
CA SER A 264 -23.49 -1.80 -37.03
C SER A 264 -24.27 -1.78 -35.72
N ASN A 265 -24.50 -2.94 -35.08
CA ASN A 265 -25.32 -3.09 -33.88
C ASN A 265 -24.49 -3.46 -32.63
N LEU A 266 -23.19 -3.13 -32.63
CA LEU A 266 -22.31 -3.37 -31.49
C LEU A 266 -22.77 -2.64 -30.20
N ASP A 267 -23.54 -1.57 -30.32
CA ASP A 267 -24.09 -0.80 -29.18
C ASP A 267 -25.02 -1.64 -28.29
N LEU A 268 -25.60 -2.74 -28.81
CA LEU A 268 -26.48 -3.65 -28.07
C LEU A 268 -25.73 -4.69 -27.24
N ILE A 269 -24.41 -4.65 -27.29
CA ILE A 269 -23.51 -5.66 -26.77
C ILE A 269 -22.67 -5.07 -25.64
N SER A 270 -22.52 -5.81 -24.55
CA SER A 270 -21.65 -5.42 -23.43
C SER A 270 -20.90 -6.62 -22.88
N ARG A 271 -19.68 -6.43 -22.39
CA ARG A 271 -18.92 -7.50 -21.74
C ARG A 271 -19.58 -7.92 -20.42
N TYR A 272 -19.63 -9.22 -20.14
CA TYR A 272 -20.15 -9.70 -18.85
C TYR A 272 -19.13 -9.45 -17.72
N SER A 273 -19.56 -8.73 -16.68
CA SER A 273 -18.73 -8.35 -15.52
C SER A 273 -19.23 -8.92 -14.18
N GLY A 274 -20.25 -9.79 -14.19
CA GLY A 274 -20.93 -10.28 -12.99
C GLY A 274 -20.23 -11.42 -12.22
N GLY A 275 -19.05 -11.85 -12.65
CA GLY A 275 -18.31 -12.95 -12.04
C GLY A 275 -17.19 -13.50 -12.94
N PRO A 276 -16.48 -14.56 -12.53
CA PRO A 276 -15.47 -15.20 -13.37
C PRO A 276 -16.04 -15.60 -14.73
N ALA A 277 -15.28 -15.35 -15.81
CA ALA A 277 -15.76 -15.59 -17.18
C ALA A 277 -16.21 -17.04 -17.41
N GLU A 278 -15.57 -18.00 -16.73
CA GLU A 278 -15.84 -19.44 -16.82
C GLU A 278 -17.19 -19.85 -16.24
N THR A 279 -17.67 -19.17 -15.19
CA THR A 279 -18.94 -19.49 -14.53
C THR A 279 -20.11 -18.61 -15.01
N ALA A 280 -19.87 -17.76 -16.01
CA ALA A 280 -20.90 -16.90 -16.56
C ALA A 280 -22.05 -17.76 -17.14
N PRO A 281 -23.32 -17.43 -16.83
CA PRO A 281 -24.47 -18.19 -17.29
C PRO A 281 -24.58 -18.15 -18.81
N LEU A 282 -25.02 -19.24 -19.43
CA LEU A 282 -25.37 -19.31 -20.84
C LEU A 282 -26.89 -19.32 -20.95
N HIS A 283 -27.46 -18.28 -21.57
CA HIS A 283 -28.89 -18.20 -21.79
C HIS A 283 -29.29 -19.00 -23.03
N LYS A 284 -30.56 -19.40 -23.11
CA LYS A 284 -31.12 -20.07 -24.30
C LYS A 284 -31.87 -19.07 -25.17
N LEU A 285 -31.61 -19.08 -26.49
CA LEU A 285 -32.34 -18.24 -27.44
C LEU A 285 -33.83 -18.59 -27.46
N GLY A 286 -34.68 -17.56 -27.54
CA GLY A 286 -36.13 -17.72 -27.55
C GLY A 286 -36.76 -18.14 -26.21
N SER A 287 -36.02 -18.12 -25.10
CA SER A 287 -36.56 -18.40 -23.76
C SER A 287 -36.85 -17.12 -22.96
N ASP A 288 -37.98 -17.08 -22.26
CA ASP A 288 -38.35 -15.97 -21.36
C ASP A 288 -37.46 -15.86 -20.10
N GLN A 289 -36.41 -16.68 -19.97
CA GLN A 289 -35.56 -16.69 -18.77
C GLN A 289 -34.84 -15.35 -18.61
N TRP A 290 -34.32 -14.81 -19.72
CA TRP A 290 -33.66 -13.49 -19.72
C TRP A 290 -34.64 -12.36 -19.43
N ASP A 291 -35.81 -12.36 -20.06
CA ASP A 291 -36.83 -11.33 -19.82
C ASP A 291 -37.35 -11.33 -18.38
N LYS A 292 -37.52 -12.51 -17.78
CA LYS A 292 -37.87 -12.63 -16.35
C LYS A 292 -36.76 -12.13 -15.46
N ALA A 293 -35.50 -12.46 -15.77
CA ALA A 293 -34.33 -11.96 -15.04
C ALA A 293 -34.21 -10.43 -15.16
N LYS A 294 -34.36 -9.87 -16.36
CA LYS A 294 -34.36 -8.42 -16.66
C LYS A 294 -35.49 -7.72 -15.91
N LYS A 295 -36.72 -8.23 -15.94
CA LYS A 295 -37.86 -7.66 -15.17
C LYS A 295 -37.62 -7.70 -13.66
N LYS A 296 -37.08 -8.81 -13.14
CA LYS A 296 -36.76 -8.94 -11.71
C LYS A 296 -35.65 -7.96 -11.30
N ALA A 297 -34.61 -7.83 -12.12
CA ALA A 297 -33.54 -6.87 -11.90
C ALA A 297 -34.05 -5.43 -11.96
N LEU A 298 -34.86 -5.07 -12.96
CA LEU A 298 -35.51 -3.75 -13.07
C LEU A 298 -36.36 -3.42 -11.84
N LYS A 299 -37.15 -4.39 -11.34
CA LYS A 299 -37.92 -4.19 -10.11
C LYS A 299 -37.02 -3.92 -8.90
N GLN A 300 -35.95 -4.72 -8.73
CA GLN A 300 -34.99 -4.51 -7.64
C GLN A 300 -34.27 -3.17 -7.75
N ILE A 301 -33.89 -2.77 -8.97
CA ILE A 301 -33.28 -1.46 -9.24
C ILE A 301 -34.25 -0.36 -8.83
N HIS A 302 -35.51 -0.44 -9.28
CA HIS A 302 -36.56 0.54 -8.97
C HIS A 302 -36.84 0.63 -7.46
N ASP A 303 -36.99 -0.50 -6.77
CA ASP A 303 -37.18 -0.53 -5.31
C ASP A 303 -35.98 0.12 -4.59
N THR A 304 -34.74 -0.18 -5.02
CA THR A 304 -33.56 0.44 -4.42
C THR A 304 -33.41 1.92 -4.76
N ALA A 305 -33.75 2.34 -5.99
CA ALA A 305 -33.75 3.73 -6.40
C ALA A 305 -34.76 4.54 -5.58
N ALA A 306 -35.96 4.00 -5.35
CA ALA A 306 -36.98 4.61 -4.51
C ALA A 306 -36.51 4.79 -3.06
N ASP A 307 -35.87 3.77 -2.47
CA ASP A 307 -35.29 3.86 -1.13
C ASP A 307 -34.24 4.97 -1.02
N LEU A 308 -33.36 5.07 -2.02
CA LEU A 308 -32.30 6.08 -2.04
C LEU A 308 -32.85 7.48 -2.26
N LEU A 309 -33.77 7.65 -3.21
CA LEU A 309 -34.46 8.91 -3.45
C LEU A 309 -35.16 9.39 -2.18
N ASN A 310 -35.75 8.49 -1.40
CA ASN A 310 -36.35 8.84 -0.12
C ASN A 310 -35.30 9.33 0.89
N ILE A 311 -34.15 8.67 1.00
CA ILE A 311 -33.03 9.12 1.86
C ILE A 311 -32.51 10.49 1.41
N TYR A 312 -32.25 10.70 0.12
CA TYR A 312 -31.76 11.99 -0.40
C TYR A 312 -32.81 13.10 -0.31
N SER A 313 -34.09 12.78 -0.51
CA SER A 313 -35.20 13.70 -0.27
C SER A 313 -35.21 14.16 1.20
N GLN A 314 -35.14 13.22 2.15
CA GLN A 314 -35.07 13.54 3.58
C GLN A 314 -33.86 14.41 3.93
N ARG A 315 -32.70 14.15 3.32
CA ARG A 315 -31.47 14.94 3.51
C ARG A 315 -31.55 16.34 2.90
N SER A 316 -32.19 16.50 1.74
CA SER A 316 -32.35 17.81 1.09
C SER A 316 -33.28 18.76 1.87
N ILE A 317 -34.23 18.19 2.61
CA ILE A 317 -35.20 18.93 3.43
C ILE A 317 -34.58 19.31 4.79
N LYS A 318 -33.72 18.45 5.36
CA LYS A 318 -33.06 18.72 6.64
C LYS A 318 -31.87 19.67 6.46
N LYS A 319 -31.78 20.68 7.32
CA LYS A 319 -30.56 21.50 7.46
C LYS A 319 -29.52 20.69 8.24
N GLY A 320 -28.36 20.50 7.63
CA GLY A 320 -27.18 19.93 8.28
C GLY A 320 -26.51 20.94 9.22
N TYR A 321 -25.34 20.55 9.72
CA TYR A 321 -24.51 21.42 10.54
C TYR A 321 -23.30 21.89 9.72
N ALA A 322 -23.20 23.20 9.49
CA ALA A 322 -22.02 23.79 8.85
C ALA A 322 -20.91 23.94 9.89
N PHE A 323 -19.83 23.19 9.71
CA PHE A 323 -18.65 23.26 10.54
C PHE A 323 -17.88 24.57 10.34
N LYS A 324 -17.30 25.09 11.42
CA LYS A 324 -16.40 26.26 11.36
C LYS A 324 -14.96 25.80 11.37
N ILE A 325 -14.24 26.03 10.27
CA ILE A 325 -12.83 25.65 10.16
C ILE A 325 -11.96 26.83 10.63
N ASN A 326 -11.23 26.63 11.74
CA ASN A 326 -10.15 27.53 12.11
C ASN A 326 -8.90 27.16 11.30
N LEU A 327 -8.59 27.94 10.27
CA LEU A 327 -7.44 27.74 9.40
C LEU A 327 -6.11 27.60 10.17
N GLN A 328 -5.90 28.39 11.23
CA GLN A 328 -4.64 28.34 11.99
C GLN A 328 -4.47 27.02 12.75
N ASP A 329 -5.54 26.52 13.37
CA ASP A 329 -5.50 25.25 14.09
C ASP A 329 -5.41 24.07 13.12
N TYR A 330 -6.08 24.18 11.97
CA TYR A 330 -6.01 23.21 10.89
C TYR A 330 -4.59 23.11 10.31
N GLU A 331 -3.96 24.24 9.97
CA GLU A 331 -2.58 24.29 9.48
C GLU A 331 -1.60 23.65 10.47
N ARG A 332 -1.75 23.94 11.78
CA ARG A 332 -0.94 23.28 12.82
C ARG A 332 -1.12 21.78 12.87
N PHE A 333 -2.33 21.29 12.62
CA PHE A 333 -2.62 19.86 12.58
C PHE A 333 -2.02 19.20 11.32
N THR A 334 -2.13 19.87 10.16
CA THR A 334 -1.56 19.39 8.90
C THR A 334 -0.04 19.37 8.93
N ASP A 335 0.61 20.32 9.62
CA ASP A 335 2.06 20.35 9.81
C ASP A 335 2.61 19.12 10.55
N GLY A 336 1.76 18.44 11.33
CA GLY A 336 2.13 17.19 11.99
C GLY A 336 2.18 15.98 11.03
N PHE A 337 1.72 16.13 9.79
CA PHE A 337 1.74 15.07 8.78
C PHE A 337 3.15 14.99 8.15
N PRO A 338 3.86 13.85 8.25
CA PRO A 338 5.26 13.79 7.85
C PRO A 338 5.48 13.55 6.34
N PHE A 339 4.42 13.55 5.52
CA PHE A 339 4.47 13.26 4.09
C PHE A 339 3.88 14.41 3.27
N GLU A 340 4.36 14.61 2.04
CA GLU A 340 3.67 15.50 1.08
C GLU A 340 2.45 14.77 0.50
N GLU A 341 1.32 15.45 0.45
CA GLU A 341 0.09 14.96 -0.13
C GLU A 341 0.16 14.89 -1.67
N THR A 342 -0.53 13.92 -2.26
CA THR A 342 -0.72 13.85 -3.72
C THR A 342 -1.82 14.82 -4.18
N GLU A 343 -1.85 15.17 -5.47
CA GLU A 343 -2.93 16.03 -6.02
C GLU A 343 -4.33 15.42 -5.81
N ASP A 344 -4.47 14.10 -6.00
CA ASP A 344 -5.71 13.38 -5.73
C ASP A 344 -6.13 13.48 -4.25
N GLN A 345 -5.16 13.37 -3.33
CA GLN A 345 -5.42 13.51 -1.90
C GLN A 345 -5.87 14.92 -1.56
N LEU A 346 -5.18 15.96 -2.08
CA LEU A 346 -5.55 17.36 -1.87
C LEU A 346 -6.96 17.64 -2.39
N THR A 347 -7.29 17.12 -3.58
CA THR A 347 -8.62 17.25 -4.18
C THR A 347 -9.69 16.61 -3.29
N ALA A 348 -9.45 15.39 -2.79
CA ALA A 348 -10.35 14.71 -1.88
C ALA A 348 -10.52 15.44 -0.54
N ILE A 349 -9.42 15.95 0.04
CA ILE A 349 -9.43 16.71 1.30
C ILE A 349 -10.23 18.01 1.13
N ASN A 350 -9.98 18.77 0.07
CA ASN A 350 -10.68 20.02 -0.20
C ASN A 350 -12.18 19.80 -0.43
N ALA A 351 -12.55 18.72 -1.13
CA ALA A 351 -13.95 18.36 -1.33
C ALA A 351 -14.65 18.01 -0.01
N VAL A 352 -14.00 17.24 0.87
CA VAL A 352 -14.54 16.95 2.22
C VAL A 352 -14.69 18.22 3.05
N MET A 353 -13.69 19.12 3.03
CA MET A 353 -13.77 20.40 3.76
C MET A 353 -14.94 21.25 3.27
N HIS A 354 -15.12 21.36 1.95
CA HIS A 354 -16.21 22.11 1.36
C HIS A 354 -17.59 21.57 1.77
N ASP A 355 -17.75 20.24 1.76
CA ASP A 355 -19.00 19.62 2.19
C ASP A 355 -19.29 19.85 3.67
N MET A 356 -18.26 19.81 4.52
CA MET A 356 -18.40 20.05 5.97
C MET A 356 -18.75 21.52 6.28
N GLU A 357 -18.31 22.49 5.48
CA GLU A 357 -18.71 23.90 5.65
C GLU A 357 -20.13 24.19 5.13
N SER A 358 -20.71 23.26 4.36
CA SER A 358 -22.05 23.41 3.78
C SER A 358 -23.17 23.19 4.81
N GLN A 359 -24.33 23.80 4.55
CA GLN A 359 -25.55 23.61 5.34
C GLN A 359 -26.30 22.31 4.97
N LYS A 360 -25.81 21.55 4.01
CA LYS A 360 -26.36 20.25 3.62
C LYS A 360 -25.53 19.15 4.29
N PRO A 361 -26.16 18.11 4.87
CA PRO A 361 -25.41 17.01 5.45
C PRO A 361 -24.51 16.34 4.39
N MET A 362 -23.24 16.08 4.70
CA MET A 362 -22.29 15.41 3.81
C MET A 362 -22.56 13.90 3.72
N ASP A 363 -22.56 13.30 2.53
CA ASP A 363 -22.45 11.83 2.32
C ASP A 363 -21.47 11.56 1.19
N ARG A 364 -20.18 11.51 1.55
CA ARG A 364 -19.08 11.35 0.61
C ARG A 364 -18.46 9.97 0.72
N LEU A 365 -18.13 9.39 -0.43
CA LEU A 365 -17.35 8.15 -0.53
C LEU A 365 -15.94 8.46 -1.07
N ILE A 366 -14.92 8.10 -0.29
CA ILE A 366 -13.52 8.13 -0.70
C ILE A 366 -13.09 6.72 -1.10
N CYS A 367 -12.67 6.58 -2.35
CA CYS A 367 -12.14 5.34 -2.88
C CYS A 367 -10.68 5.50 -3.25
N GLY A 368 -9.85 4.54 -2.88
CA GLY A 368 -8.44 4.48 -3.28
C GLY A 368 -7.82 3.20 -2.76
N ASP A 369 -6.76 2.71 -3.37
CA ASP A 369 -6.14 1.47 -2.91
C ASP A 369 -5.58 1.61 -1.47
N VAL A 370 -5.29 0.48 -0.84
CA VAL A 370 -4.74 0.47 0.52
C VAL A 370 -3.38 1.18 0.54
N GLY A 371 -3.20 2.09 1.50
CA GLY A 371 -1.99 2.90 1.64
C GLY A 371 -2.00 4.20 0.83
N PHE A 372 -3.07 4.52 0.08
CA PHE A 372 -3.14 5.75 -0.72
C PHE A 372 -3.56 6.98 0.11
N GLY A 373 -3.44 6.94 1.44
CA GLY A 373 -3.68 8.10 2.30
C GLY A 373 -5.15 8.40 2.63
N LYS A 374 -6.09 7.47 2.41
CA LYS A 374 -7.51 7.62 2.83
C LYS A 374 -7.67 7.95 4.32
N THR A 375 -6.81 7.37 5.15
CA THR A 375 -6.80 7.63 6.60
C THR A 375 -6.47 9.08 6.91
N GLU A 376 -5.62 9.75 6.12
CA GLU A 376 -5.29 11.17 6.33
C GLU A 376 -6.49 12.07 6.02
N VAL A 377 -7.26 11.75 4.97
CA VAL A 377 -8.54 12.44 4.68
C VAL A 377 -9.50 12.34 5.88
N ALA A 378 -9.61 11.15 6.46
CA ALA A 378 -10.46 10.90 7.63
C ALA A 378 -9.96 11.59 8.90
N LEU A 379 -8.64 11.60 9.15
CA LEU A 379 -8.00 12.29 10.27
C LEU A 379 -8.30 13.79 10.24
N ARG A 380 -8.18 14.42 9.06
CA ARG A 380 -8.48 15.85 8.87
C ARG A 380 -9.95 16.16 9.08
N ALA A 381 -10.85 15.35 8.53
CA ALA A 381 -12.30 15.50 8.76
C ALA A 381 -12.65 15.36 10.25
N ALA A 382 -12.08 14.36 10.93
CA ALA A 382 -12.27 14.18 12.37
C ALA A 382 -11.74 15.35 13.19
N PHE A 383 -10.58 15.89 12.82
CA PHE A 383 -10.01 17.08 13.47
C PHE A 383 -10.93 18.29 13.33
N ILE A 384 -11.43 18.57 12.12
CA ILE A 384 -12.37 19.69 11.87
C ILE A 384 -13.61 19.55 12.76
N ALA A 385 -14.21 18.36 12.80
CA ALA A 385 -15.42 18.14 13.56
C ALA A 385 -15.19 18.25 15.08
N ALA A 386 -14.12 17.63 15.59
CA ALA A 386 -13.78 17.67 17.01
C ALA A 386 -13.35 19.08 17.47
N ASN A 387 -12.62 19.82 16.64
CA ASN A 387 -12.18 21.19 16.97
C ASN A 387 -13.34 22.19 17.03
N ASP A 388 -14.41 21.97 16.25
CA ASP A 388 -15.67 22.73 16.34
C ASP A 388 -16.61 22.19 17.44
N GLY A 389 -16.09 21.32 18.32
CA GLY A 389 -16.78 20.82 19.51
C GLY A 389 -17.85 19.77 19.24
N LYS A 390 -17.87 19.13 18.07
CA LYS A 390 -18.76 18.01 17.76
C LYS A 390 -18.10 16.67 18.02
N GLN A 391 -18.89 15.67 18.41
CA GLN A 391 -18.40 14.31 18.57
C GLN A 391 -18.24 13.61 17.22
N VAL A 392 -17.20 12.80 17.10
CA VAL A 392 -16.89 11.99 15.91
C VAL A 392 -16.97 10.51 16.26
N ALA A 393 -17.69 9.73 15.45
CA ALA A 393 -17.72 8.28 15.56
C ALA A 393 -17.01 7.62 14.38
N ILE A 394 -16.01 6.80 14.65
CA ILE A 394 -15.26 6.05 13.63
C ILE A 394 -15.64 4.58 13.76
N LEU A 395 -16.28 4.07 12.71
CA LEU A 395 -16.83 2.73 12.62
C LEU A 395 -15.97 1.86 11.71
N VAL A 396 -15.47 0.79 12.30
CA VAL A 396 -14.59 -0.17 11.63
C VAL A 396 -15.15 -1.59 11.77
N PRO A 397 -14.86 -2.50 10.82
CA PRO A 397 -15.51 -3.82 10.82
C PRO A 397 -14.89 -4.78 11.84
N THR A 398 -13.62 -4.60 12.20
CA THR A 398 -12.88 -5.53 13.09
C THR A 398 -12.27 -4.79 14.28
N THR A 399 -12.06 -5.51 15.38
CA THR A 399 -11.43 -4.96 16.59
C THR A 399 -9.96 -4.59 16.37
N LEU A 400 -9.25 -5.33 15.52
CA LEU A 400 -7.87 -4.99 15.12
C LEU A 400 -7.80 -3.65 14.39
N LEU A 401 -8.72 -3.40 13.44
CA LEU A 401 -8.80 -2.10 12.78
C LEU A 401 -9.18 -0.99 13.78
N ALA A 402 -9.99 -1.30 14.81
CA ALA A 402 -10.33 -0.33 15.85
C ALA A 402 -9.10 0.08 16.66
N GLU A 403 -8.28 -0.89 17.05
CA GLU A 403 -7.02 -0.66 17.75
C GLU A 403 -6.01 0.10 16.85
N GLN A 404 -5.89 -0.28 15.57
CA GLN A 404 -5.02 0.39 14.61
C GLN A 404 -5.41 1.85 14.42
N HIS A 405 -6.69 2.13 14.17
CA HIS A 405 -7.20 3.49 14.08
C HIS A 405 -7.01 4.22 15.40
N TYR A 406 -7.29 3.59 16.55
CA TYR A 406 -7.09 4.21 17.85
C TYR A 406 -5.64 4.65 18.08
N ASN A 407 -4.66 3.78 17.81
CA ASN A 407 -3.25 4.13 17.96
C ASN A 407 -2.84 5.24 16.99
N ASN A 408 -3.23 5.14 15.71
CA ASN A 408 -2.92 6.17 14.71
C ASN A 408 -3.51 7.54 15.09
N PHE A 409 -4.74 7.55 15.59
CA PHE A 409 -5.41 8.77 16.04
C PHE A 409 -4.75 9.32 17.32
N MET A 410 -4.43 8.48 18.30
CA MET A 410 -3.71 8.91 19.50
C MET A 410 -2.36 9.56 19.17
N ASP A 411 -1.60 8.98 18.22
CA ASP A 411 -0.32 9.51 17.80
C ASP A 411 -0.48 10.86 17.06
N ARG A 412 -1.40 10.93 16.08
CA ARG A 412 -1.64 12.15 15.28
C ARG A 412 -2.22 13.30 16.10
N PHE A 413 -3.04 13.01 17.11
CA PHE A 413 -3.68 14.01 17.97
C PHE A 413 -2.91 14.27 19.28
N SER A 414 -1.71 13.69 19.46
CA SER A 414 -0.90 13.83 20.69
C SER A 414 -0.59 15.28 21.12
N GLY A 415 -0.60 16.23 20.17
CA GLY A 415 -0.43 17.66 20.42
C GLY A 415 -1.71 18.46 20.65
N SER A 416 -2.88 17.81 20.63
CA SER A 416 -4.20 18.45 20.71
C SER A 416 -4.90 18.10 22.03
N PRO A 417 -5.75 19.00 22.59
CA PRO A 417 -6.57 18.71 23.75
C PRO A 417 -7.74 17.73 23.48
N ILE A 418 -7.91 17.27 22.23
CA ILE A 418 -8.98 16.37 21.80
C ILE A 418 -8.85 15.00 22.48
N LYS A 419 -9.93 14.55 23.12
CA LYS A 419 -9.98 13.28 23.85
C LYS A 419 -10.51 12.16 22.97
N ILE A 420 -9.72 11.10 22.87
CA ILE A 420 -10.01 9.94 22.02
C ILE A 420 -10.22 8.71 22.88
N ALA A 421 -11.24 7.91 22.56
CA ALA A 421 -11.51 6.64 23.22
C ALA A 421 -11.77 5.51 22.21
N GLU A 422 -11.53 4.28 22.65
CA GLU A 422 -11.77 3.07 21.87
C GLU A 422 -12.84 2.21 22.54
N ILE A 423 -13.78 1.68 21.75
CA ILE A 423 -14.70 0.62 22.15
C ILE A 423 -14.51 -0.59 21.24
N SER A 424 -13.77 -1.56 21.77
CA SER A 424 -13.52 -2.85 21.14
C SER A 424 -13.60 -3.98 22.16
N ARG A 425 -13.51 -5.23 21.68
CA ARG A 425 -13.48 -6.41 22.54
C ARG A 425 -12.20 -6.53 23.37
N PHE A 426 -11.15 -5.78 23.04
CA PHE A 426 -9.91 -5.74 23.81
C PHE A 426 -10.04 -4.95 25.10
N LYS A 427 -10.97 -4.00 25.17
CA LYS A 427 -11.28 -3.27 26.41
C LYS A 427 -12.14 -4.10 27.35
N SER A 428 -11.87 -4.03 28.64
CA SER A 428 -12.66 -4.67 29.67
C SER A 428 -14.08 -4.08 29.74
N LYS A 429 -15.06 -4.84 30.25
CA LYS A 429 -16.44 -4.35 30.40
C LYS A 429 -16.52 -3.07 31.25
N LYS A 430 -15.63 -2.94 32.24
CA LYS A 430 -15.55 -1.75 33.11
C LYS A 430 -15.10 -0.52 32.31
N GLU A 431 -14.01 -0.64 31.55
CA GLU A 431 -13.50 0.46 30.71
C GLU A 431 -14.50 0.87 29.62
N GLN A 432 -15.19 -0.10 29.00
CA GLN A 432 -16.25 0.19 28.04
C GLN A 432 -17.39 0.97 28.68
N ALA A 433 -17.87 0.55 29.87
CA ALA A 433 -18.94 1.24 30.58
C ALA A 433 -18.54 2.67 30.96
N GLU A 434 -17.32 2.87 31.46
CA GLU A 434 -16.79 4.20 31.77
C GLU A 434 -16.69 5.09 30.52
N SER A 435 -16.24 4.53 29.39
CA SER A 435 -16.16 5.26 28.12
C SER A 435 -17.53 5.67 27.61
N LEU A 436 -18.54 4.81 27.75
CA LEU A 436 -19.92 5.14 27.35
C LEU A 436 -20.54 6.25 28.21
N ILE A 437 -20.26 6.27 29.51
CA ILE A 437 -20.71 7.36 30.40
C ILE A 437 -20.06 8.69 29.98
N LYS A 438 -18.74 8.68 29.78
CA LYS A 438 -17.99 9.87 29.32
C LYS A 438 -18.46 10.35 27.95
N LEU A 439 -18.79 9.43 27.03
CA LEU A 439 -19.33 9.75 25.71
C LEU A 439 -20.68 10.46 25.83
N ALA A 440 -21.59 9.94 26.66
CA ALA A 440 -22.90 10.53 26.90
C ALA A 440 -22.82 11.92 27.56
N ASN A 441 -21.80 12.15 28.40
CA ASN A 441 -21.53 13.45 29.02
C ASN A 441 -20.87 14.47 28.07
N GLY A 442 -20.36 14.01 26.92
CA GLY A 442 -19.59 14.81 25.97
C GLY A 442 -18.16 15.09 26.42
N GLU A 443 -17.57 14.21 27.23
CA GLU A 443 -16.16 14.29 27.63
C GLU A 443 -15.22 13.61 26.64
N ILE A 444 -15.75 12.81 25.70
CA ILE A 444 -15.01 12.16 24.63
C ILE A 444 -15.40 12.84 23.32
N ASP A 445 -14.41 13.34 22.59
CA ASP A 445 -14.60 14.04 21.32
C ASP A 445 -14.60 13.06 20.15
N ILE A 446 -13.68 12.09 20.15
CA ILE A 446 -13.58 11.07 19.10
C ILE A 446 -13.72 9.69 19.72
N ILE A 447 -14.63 8.87 19.20
CA ILE A 447 -14.76 7.47 19.60
C ILE A 447 -14.57 6.54 18.42
N ILE A 448 -13.66 5.59 18.58
CA ILE A 448 -13.31 4.59 17.57
C ILE A 448 -13.84 3.24 18.04
N GLY A 449 -14.54 2.52 17.18
CA GLY A 449 -15.09 1.25 17.60
C GLY A 449 -15.74 0.45 16.49
N THR A 450 -16.10 -0.78 16.87
CA THR A 450 -16.79 -1.69 15.96
C THR A 450 -18.29 -1.37 15.89
N HIS A 451 -19.07 -2.28 15.30
CA HIS A 451 -20.53 -2.27 15.30
C HIS A 451 -21.19 -2.08 16.68
N ARG A 452 -20.45 -2.16 17.79
CA ARG A 452 -20.93 -1.80 19.13
C ARG A 452 -21.44 -0.35 19.20
N LEU A 453 -20.83 0.58 18.47
CA LEU A 453 -21.15 2.01 18.49
C LEU A 453 -22.49 2.38 17.85
N ILE A 454 -23.05 1.50 17.02
CA ILE A 454 -24.36 1.72 16.35
C ILE A 454 -25.52 1.01 17.04
N GLN A 455 -25.28 0.43 18.22
CA GLN A 455 -26.34 -0.19 19.01
C GLN A 455 -27.20 0.87 19.70
N ASN A 456 -28.49 0.58 19.88
CA ASN A 456 -29.49 1.54 20.36
C ASN A 456 -29.24 2.08 21.78
N ASP A 457 -28.39 1.42 22.57
CA ASP A 457 -28.03 1.82 23.93
C ASP A 457 -26.91 2.87 23.98
N ILE A 458 -26.25 3.14 22.85
CA ILE A 458 -25.23 4.18 22.73
C ILE A 458 -25.91 5.55 22.62
N LYS A 459 -25.50 6.49 23.47
CA LYS A 459 -25.98 7.88 23.44
C LYS A 459 -24.81 8.84 23.26
N PHE A 460 -24.87 9.62 22.20
CA PHE A 460 -23.97 10.76 21.96
C PHE A 460 -24.63 12.03 22.47
N LYS A 461 -23.83 12.98 22.96
CA LYS A 461 -24.30 14.31 23.35
C LYS A 461 -24.54 15.19 22.13
N ASN A 462 -23.60 15.16 21.18
CA ASN A 462 -23.59 16.04 20.01
C ASN A 462 -22.75 15.44 18.87
N LEU A 463 -23.15 14.26 18.38
CA LEU A 463 -22.55 13.62 17.20
C LEU A 463 -22.68 14.52 15.97
N GLY A 464 -21.55 14.84 15.33
CA GLY A 464 -21.50 15.68 14.13
C GLY A 464 -20.93 14.99 12.90
N LEU A 465 -20.09 13.98 13.07
CA LEU A 465 -19.46 13.26 11.95
C LEU A 465 -19.38 11.76 12.24
N ILE A 466 -19.74 10.94 11.24
CA ILE A 466 -19.53 9.49 11.24
C ILE A 466 -18.56 9.14 10.12
N ILE A 467 -17.48 8.45 10.47
CA ILE A 467 -16.52 7.92 9.51
C ILE A 467 -16.68 6.40 9.47
N ILE A 468 -16.91 5.83 8.29
CA ILE A 468 -17.11 4.40 8.10
C ILE A 468 -15.97 3.86 7.25
N ASP A 469 -15.14 2.99 7.80
CA ASP A 469 -14.08 2.31 7.05
C ASP A 469 -14.54 0.91 6.62
N GLU A 470 -14.26 0.54 5.38
CA GLU A 470 -14.60 -0.75 4.78
C GLU A 470 -16.09 -1.14 4.94
N GLU A 471 -17.00 -0.23 4.56
CA GLU A 471 -18.46 -0.39 4.67
C GLU A 471 -18.97 -1.75 4.14
N HIS A 472 -18.33 -2.28 3.10
CA HIS A 472 -18.73 -3.53 2.46
C HIS A 472 -18.76 -4.73 3.43
N ARG A 473 -17.94 -4.71 4.48
CA ARG A 473 -17.87 -5.80 5.49
C ARG A 473 -18.97 -5.76 6.55
N PHE A 474 -19.74 -4.68 6.64
CA PHE A 474 -20.85 -4.60 7.59
C PHE A 474 -22.04 -5.44 7.12
N GLY A 475 -22.66 -6.17 8.06
CA GLY A 475 -23.83 -7.00 7.81
C GLY A 475 -25.09 -6.19 7.50
N VAL A 476 -26.12 -6.85 6.96
CA VAL A 476 -27.36 -6.19 6.50
C VAL A 476 -28.02 -5.36 7.61
N ARG A 477 -28.19 -5.93 8.81
CA ARG A 477 -28.77 -5.23 9.96
C ARG A 477 -27.97 -4.01 10.40
N GLN A 478 -26.64 -4.06 10.29
CA GLN A 478 -25.75 -2.95 10.64
C GLN A 478 -25.90 -1.81 9.61
N LYS A 479 -26.00 -2.16 8.33
CA LYS A 479 -26.25 -1.19 7.25
C LYS A 479 -27.60 -0.48 7.39
N GLU A 480 -28.64 -1.16 7.86
CA GLU A 480 -29.94 -0.51 8.15
C GLU A 480 -29.86 0.52 9.28
N LEU A 481 -29.16 0.20 10.38
CA LEU A 481 -28.93 1.15 11.48
C LEU A 481 -28.12 2.37 11.01
N LEU A 482 -27.12 2.14 10.15
CA LEU A 482 -26.34 3.21 9.54
C LEU A 482 -27.17 4.12 8.63
N LYS A 483 -28.13 3.57 7.88
CA LYS A 483 -29.05 4.37 7.03
C LYS A 483 -29.84 5.38 7.85
N ALA A 484 -30.31 4.99 9.05
CA ALA A 484 -31.04 5.90 9.93
C ALA A 484 -30.16 7.06 10.42
N MET A 485 -28.94 6.77 10.86
CA MET A 485 -27.98 7.80 11.32
C MET A 485 -27.51 8.72 10.18
N ARG A 486 -27.35 8.17 8.97
CA ARG A 486 -27.03 8.95 7.75
C ARG A 486 -28.06 10.04 7.45
N ALA A 487 -29.31 9.94 7.91
CA ALA A 487 -30.29 10.97 7.60
C ALA A 487 -30.04 12.31 8.34
N GLU A 488 -29.21 12.32 9.38
CA GLU A 488 -29.08 13.47 10.30
C GLU A 488 -27.66 13.99 10.46
N VAL A 489 -26.66 13.15 10.20
CA VAL A 489 -25.25 13.43 10.51
C VAL A 489 -24.42 13.33 9.23
N ASP A 490 -23.34 14.11 9.18
CA ASP A 490 -22.35 14.02 8.11
C ASP A 490 -21.67 12.65 8.13
N VAL A 491 -21.56 12.03 6.95
CA VAL A 491 -21.01 10.69 6.80
C VAL A 491 -19.90 10.68 5.76
N LEU A 492 -18.73 10.22 6.18
CA LEU A 492 -17.58 9.95 5.33
C LEU A 492 -17.34 8.45 5.25
N THR A 493 -17.42 7.86 4.06
CA THR A 493 -17.14 6.43 3.86
C THR A 493 -15.79 6.25 3.17
N LEU A 494 -14.96 5.34 3.67
CA LEU A 494 -13.68 4.97 3.09
C LEU A 494 -13.76 3.55 2.53
N THR A 495 -13.23 3.32 1.34
CA THR A 495 -13.13 1.95 0.80
C THR A 495 -11.87 1.74 -0.05
N ALA A 496 -11.34 0.52 -0.03
CA ALA A 496 -10.26 0.09 -0.92
C ALA A 496 -10.72 -0.25 -2.34
N THR A 497 -11.97 -0.69 -2.50
CA THR A 497 -12.47 -1.20 -3.78
C THR A 497 -13.76 -0.48 -4.14
N PRO A 498 -13.87 0.14 -5.31
CA PRO A 498 -15.15 0.65 -5.76
C PRO A 498 -16.05 -0.56 -6.02
N ILE A 499 -17.12 -0.71 -5.24
CA ILE A 499 -18.15 -1.70 -5.55
C ILE A 499 -18.85 -1.20 -6.83
N PRO A 500 -19.01 -2.00 -7.90
CA PRO A 500 -19.61 -1.56 -9.17
C PRO A 500 -20.98 -0.88 -9.00
N ARG A 501 -21.75 -1.33 -8.00
CA ARG A 501 -23.04 -0.74 -7.64
C ARG A 501 -22.92 0.64 -6.98
N THR A 502 -21.92 0.87 -6.13
CA THR A 502 -21.70 2.19 -5.50
C THR A 502 -21.07 3.19 -6.47
N LEU A 503 -20.28 2.68 -7.43
CA LEU A 503 -19.69 3.47 -8.50
C LEU A 503 -20.74 3.96 -9.51
N SER A 504 -21.67 3.10 -9.95
CA SER A 504 -22.79 3.52 -10.82
C SER A 504 -23.66 4.60 -10.17
N MET A 505 -23.95 4.48 -8.88
CA MET A 505 -24.75 5.47 -8.13
C MET A 505 -24.03 6.81 -7.92
N ALA A 506 -22.70 6.78 -7.77
CA ALA A 506 -21.89 8.00 -7.75
C ALA A 506 -21.85 8.68 -9.14
N MET A 507 -21.78 7.89 -10.21
CA MET A 507 -21.79 8.39 -11.59
C MET A 507 -23.12 9.01 -12.01
N GLU A 508 -24.25 8.59 -11.41
CA GLU A 508 -25.57 9.20 -11.60
C GLU A 508 -25.78 10.49 -10.77
N GLY A 509 -24.77 10.95 -10.02
CA GLY A 509 -24.82 12.20 -9.24
C GLY A 509 -25.63 12.11 -7.95
N LEU A 510 -26.06 10.91 -7.55
CA LEU A 510 -26.79 10.70 -6.30
C LEU A 510 -25.86 10.77 -5.08
N ARG A 511 -24.60 10.32 -5.21
CA ARG A 511 -23.62 10.31 -4.12
C ARG A 511 -22.33 10.99 -4.54
N GLU A 512 -21.81 11.87 -3.70
CA GLU A 512 -20.54 12.54 -3.97
C GLU A 512 -19.37 11.58 -3.75
N PHE A 513 -18.42 11.58 -4.68
CA PHE A 513 -17.37 10.58 -4.77
C PHE A 513 -16.03 11.21 -5.11
N SER A 514 -14.97 10.74 -4.44
CA SER A 514 -13.60 11.16 -4.71
C SER A 514 -12.72 9.92 -4.87
N ILE A 515 -11.94 9.88 -5.95
CA ILE A 515 -10.97 8.82 -6.23
C ILE A 515 -9.58 9.31 -5.83
N ILE A 516 -8.86 8.49 -5.09
CA ILE A 516 -7.42 8.64 -4.86
C ILE A 516 -6.74 7.51 -5.62
N SER A 517 -6.13 7.83 -6.76
CA SER A 517 -5.53 6.87 -7.68
C SER A 517 -4.00 6.92 -7.66
N THR A 518 -3.44 8.06 -7.26
CA THR A 518 -1.99 8.26 -7.22
C THR A 518 -1.41 7.70 -5.92
N PRO A 519 -0.56 6.65 -5.95
CA PRO A 519 0.10 6.15 -4.75
C PRO A 519 1.11 7.18 -4.20
N PRO A 520 1.29 7.28 -2.88
CA PRO A 520 2.41 8.01 -2.30
C PRO A 520 3.75 7.45 -2.79
N GLN A 521 4.75 8.31 -3.03
CA GLN A 521 6.07 7.88 -3.51
C GLN A 521 6.72 6.89 -2.52
N LYS A 522 7.39 5.86 -3.07
CA LYS A 522 8.10 4.72 -2.43
C LYS A 522 7.35 3.38 -2.32
N ARG A 523 6.23 3.14 -3.03
CA ARG A 523 5.72 1.77 -3.17
C ARG A 523 6.54 1.02 -4.22
N LEU A 524 7.38 0.09 -3.77
CA LEU A 524 8.11 -0.83 -4.66
C LEU A 524 7.14 -1.92 -5.13
N SER A 525 7.23 -2.30 -6.40
CA SER A 525 6.44 -3.41 -6.95
C SER A 525 6.74 -4.72 -6.24
N ILE A 526 5.81 -5.67 -6.24
CA ILE A 526 5.95 -6.94 -5.53
C ILE A 526 6.55 -7.97 -6.49
N LYS A 527 7.74 -8.48 -6.17
CA LYS A 527 8.37 -9.53 -6.99
C LYS A 527 7.68 -10.86 -6.77
N THR A 528 7.12 -11.41 -7.84
CA THR A 528 6.30 -12.62 -7.80
C THR A 528 7.05 -13.78 -8.44
N PHE A 529 7.15 -14.90 -7.72
CA PHE A 529 7.86 -16.11 -8.15
C PHE A 529 6.88 -17.27 -8.17
N VAL A 530 6.86 -18.03 -9.27
CA VAL A 530 6.07 -19.25 -9.41
C VAL A 530 7.03 -20.43 -9.44
N ASN A 531 7.01 -21.25 -8.39
CA ASN A 531 7.98 -22.32 -8.21
C ASN A 531 7.27 -23.60 -7.72
N ASN A 532 7.89 -24.75 -7.98
CA ASN A 532 7.49 -25.99 -7.34
C ASN A 532 7.76 -25.92 -5.82
N TYR A 533 6.94 -26.64 -5.06
CA TYR A 533 7.09 -26.76 -3.62
C TYR A 533 8.46 -27.33 -3.31
N SER A 534 9.29 -26.55 -2.62
CA SER A 534 10.62 -26.95 -2.19
C SER A 534 10.87 -26.40 -0.80
N GLU A 535 11.24 -27.29 0.12
CA GLU A 535 11.59 -26.93 1.50
C GLU A 535 12.77 -25.96 1.54
N GLY A 536 13.71 -26.06 0.59
CA GLY A 536 14.83 -25.15 0.45
C GLY A 536 14.40 -23.71 0.15
N ILE A 537 13.48 -23.54 -0.81
CA ILE A 537 12.93 -22.23 -1.20
C ILE A 537 12.14 -21.61 -0.05
N ILE A 538 11.29 -22.40 0.62
CA ILE A 538 10.52 -21.93 1.78
C ILE A 538 11.45 -21.43 2.88
N ARG A 539 12.48 -22.23 3.21
CA ARG A 539 13.45 -21.87 4.25
C ARG A 539 14.22 -20.61 3.89
N GLU A 540 14.70 -20.50 2.66
CA GLU A 540 15.43 -19.30 2.21
C GLU A 540 14.55 -18.05 2.24
N ALA A 541 13.32 -18.14 1.70
CA ALA A 541 12.37 -17.04 1.68
C ALA A 541 12.06 -16.51 3.09
N VAL A 542 11.85 -17.43 4.05
CA VAL A 542 11.57 -17.06 5.44
C VAL A 542 12.80 -16.50 6.15
N LEU A 543 13.98 -17.13 6.01
CA LEU A 543 15.20 -16.64 6.65
C LEU A 543 15.62 -15.26 6.12
N ARG A 544 15.43 -15.02 4.81
CA ARG A 544 15.65 -13.71 4.21
C ARG A 544 14.77 -12.64 4.86
N GLU A 545 13.52 -12.98 5.19
CA GLU A 545 12.61 -12.09 5.91
C GLU A 545 13.06 -11.84 7.34
N PHE A 546 13.48 -12.89 8.06
CA PHE A 546 13.87 -12.78 9.45
C PHE A 546 15.14 -11.96 9.63
N ASN A 547 16.11 -12.11 8.71
CA ASN A 547 17.35 -11.34 8.71
C ASN A 547 17.11 -9.82 8.54
N ARG A 548 15.97 -9.42 7.94
CA ARG A 548 15.55 -8.02 7.88
C ARG A 548 14.61 -7.58 9.02
N GLY A 549 14.40 -8.44 10.03
CA GLY A 549 13.48 -8.18 11.13
C GLY A 549 12.00 -8.18 10.71
N GLY A 550 11.68 -8.77 9.56
CA GLY A 550 10.32 -8.82 9.02
C GLY A 550 9.52 -10.04 9.49
N GLN A 551 8.30 -10.15 8.97
CA GLN A 551 7.38 -11.25 9.24
C GLN A 551 6.86 -11.87 7.94
N VAL A 552 6.44 -13.14 8.00
CA VAL A 552 6.01 -13.91 6.83
C VAL A 552 4.56 -14.34 6.96
N TYR A 553 3.78 -14.11 5.91
CA TYR A 553 2.52 -14.82 5.72
C TYR A 553 2.79 -16.16 5.03
N PHE A 554 2.40 -17.25 5.68
CA PHE A 554 2.38 -18.57 5.05
C PHE A 554 0.93 -19.01 4.86
N LEU A 555 0.46 -18.95 3.62
CA LEU A 555 -0.92 -19.27 3.28
C LEU A 555 -1.05 -20.77 3.00
N HIS A 556 -1.90 -21.44 3.76
CA HIS A 556 -2.28 -22.84 3.60
C HIS A 556 -3.80 -22.93 3.72
N ASN A 557 -4.49 -23.01 2.58
CA ASN A 557 -5.96 -22.94 2.51
C ASN A 557 -6.64 -24.30 2.75
N ASP A 558 -6.29 -24.95 3.86
CA ASP A 558 -6.89 -26.20 4.32
C ASP A 558 -6.80 -26.25 5.85
N VAL A 559 -7.94 -26.24 6.53
CA VAL A 559 -8.00 -26.19 8.00
C VAL A 559 -7.65 -27.55 8.61
N ASP A 560 -7.98 -28.65 7.93
CA ASP A 560 -7.77 -29.99 8.47
C ASP A 560 -6.27 -30.32 8.53
N THR A 561 -5.50 -29.85 7.54
CA THR A 561 -4.05 -30.09 7.45
C THR A 561 -3.18 -28.97 8.03
N ILE A 562 -3.75 -27.87 8.50
CA ILE A 562 -2.99 -26.68 8.97
C ILE A 562 -2.07 -27.01 10.15
N LEU A 563 -2.52 -27.87 11.07
CA LEU A 563 -1.72 -28.29 12.23
C LEU A 563 -0.51 -29.15 11.80
N SER A 564 -0.71 -30.05 10.83
CA SER A 564 0.39 -30.82 10.24
C SER A 564 1.40 -29.91 9.55
N MET A 565 0.91 -28.88 8.84
CA MET A 565 1.76 -27.89 8.19
C MET A 565 2.58 -27.09 9.21
N LYS A 566 1.99 -26.70 10.35
CA LYS A 566 2.75 -26.04 11.44
C LYS A 566 3.91 -26.90 11.93
N GLU A 567 3.68 -28.19 12.16
CA GLU A 567 4.74 -29.09 12.62
C GLU A 567 5.84 -29.28 11.56
N LYS A 568 5.48 -29.34 10.27
CA LYS A 568 6.45 -29.35 9.17
C LYS A 568 7.29 -28.07 9.15
N LEU A 569 6.66 -26.90 9.22
CA LEU A 569 7.36 -25.61 9.23
C LEU A 569 8.25 -25.45 10.46
N LYS A 570 7.83 -25.93 11.63
CA LYS A 570 8.61 -25.89 12.86
C LYS A 570 9.87 -26.76 12.79
N LYS A 571 9.79 -27.92 12.12
CA LYS A 571 10.96 -28.75 11.83
C LYS A 571 11.91 -28.10 10.82
N LEU A 572 11.34 -27.48 9.78
CA LEU A 572 12.11 -26.83 8.72
C LEU A 572 12.83 -25.57 9.22
N ILE A 573 12.18 -24.80 10.10
CA ILE A 573 12.63 -23.50 10.58
C ILE A 573 12.49 -23.44 12.11
N PRO A 574 13.45 -24.00 12.87
CA PRO A 574 13.36 -24.06 14.33
C PRO A 574 13.37 -22.69 15.01
N GLU A 575 13.92 -21.66 14.37
CA GLU A 575 13.94 -20.29 14.91
C GLU A 575 12.58 -19.56 14.76
N ALA A 576 11.63 -20.14 14.02
CA ALA A 576 10.36 -19.48 13.74
C ALA A 576 9.37 -19.57 14.91
N ARG A 577 8.84 -18.40 15.32
CA ARG A 577 7.65 -18.31 16.17
C ARG A 577 6.40 -18.31 15.28
N ILE A 578 5.71 -19.45 15.24
CA ILE A 578 4.60 -19.72 14.30
C ILE A 578 3.26 -19.70 15.04
N GLU A 579 2.38 -18.80 14.60
CA GLU A 579 0.98 -18.72 15.04
C GLU A 579 0.02 -19.11 13.93
N ILE A 580 -1.15 -19.68 14.28
CA ILE A 580 -2.15 -20.17 13.32
C ILE A 580 -3.38 -19.25 13.31
N ALA A 581 -3.84 -18.87 12.11
CA ALA A 581 -5.08 -18.13 11.91
C ALA A 581 -5.97 -18.78 10.83
N HIS A 582 -7.11 -19.36 11.21
CA HIS A 582 -8.09 -19.95 10.27
C HIS A 582 -9.55 -19.55 10.58
N GLY A 583 -10.44 -19.63 9.57
CA GLY A 583 -11.78 -19.02 9.60
C GLY A 583 -12.75 -19.68 10.57
N GLN A 584 -12.45 -20.92 10.95
CA GLN A 584 -13.22 -21.68 11.95
C GLN A 584 -12.82 -21.35 13.40
N MET A 585 -11.78 -20.55 13.61
CA MET A 585 -11.39 -20.10 14.96
C MET A 585 -12.48 -19.22 15.55
N ARG A 586 -12.65 -19.29 16.87
CA ARG A 586 -13.52 -18.34 17.57
C ARG A 586 -12.97 -16.93 17.36
N GLU A 587 -13.84 -15.96 17.10
CA GLU A 587 -13.43 -14.57 16.82
C GLU A 587 -12.45 -14.03 17.87
N ARG A 588 -12.68 -14.29 19.15
CA ARG A 588 -11.79 -13.86 20.24
C ARG A 588 -10.38 -14.48 20.18
N GLU A 589 -10.27 -15.72 19.73
CA GLU A 589 -8.97 -16.40 19.57
C GLU A 589 -8.24 -15.86 18.35
N LEU A 590 -8.95 -15.70 17.23
CA LEU A 590 -8.40 -15.12 16.01
C LEU A 590 -7.88 -13.69 16.26
N GLU A 591 -8.66 -12.85 16.94
CA GLU A 591 -8.27 -11.50 17.33
C GLU A 591 -6.99 -11.49 18.17
N ARG A 592 -6.84 -12.41 19.13
CA ARG A 592 -5.63 -12.54 19.96
C ARG A 592 -4.40 -12.90 19.13
N VAL A 593 -4.52 -13.91 18.28
CA VAL A 593 -3.45 -14.38 17.38
C VAL A 593 -3.00 -13.25 16.46
N MET A 594 -3.95 -12.52 15.88
CA MET A 594 -3.64 -11.39 15.02
C MET A 594 -2.94 -10.25 15.76
N HIS A 595 -3.37 -9.95 16.99
CA HIS A 595 -2.72 -8.95 17.85
C HIS A 595 -1.29 -9.37 18.24
N ASP A 596 -1.08 -10.64 18.59
CA ASP A 596 0.26 -11.17 18.88
C ASP A 596 1.18 -11.14 17.65
N PHE A 597 0.63 -11.38 16.46
CA PHE A 597 1.36 -11.22 15.20
C PHE A 597 1.67 -9.75 14.92
N TYR A 598 0.74 -8.81 15.14
CA TYR A 598 0.98 -7.38 14.98
C TYR A 598 2.10 -6.87 15.90
N GLN A 599 2.14 -7.33 17.16
CA GLN A 599 3.20 -6.99 18.13
C GLN A 599 4.53 -7.72 17.91
N GLN A 600 4.72 -8.42 16.77
CA GLN A 600 5.93 -9.18 16.44
C GLN A 600 6.29 -10.26 17.49
N LYS A 601 5.30 -10.77 18.24
CA LYS A 601 5.51 -11.93 19.12
C LYS A 601 5.60 -13.23 18.32
N ALA A 602 4.99 -13.26 17.14
CA ALA A 602 5.18 -14.31 16.13
C ALA A 602 5.82 -13.74 14.87
N ASN A 603 6.65 -14.53 14.19
CA ASN A 603 7.34 -14.14 12.96
C ASN A 603 6.72 -14.77 11.72
N ILE A 604 5.97 -15.88 11.86
CA ILE A 604 5.20 -16.50 10.79
C ILE A 604 3.74 -16.58 11.21
N LEU A 605 2.85 -16.07 10.36
CA LEU A 605 1.42 -16.34 10.46
C LEU A 605 1.04 -17.42 9.45
N LEU A 606 0.80 -18.63 9.95
CA LEU A 606 0.26 -19.74 9.17
C LEU A 606 -1.25 -19.57 9.07
N CYS A 607 -1.75 -19.23 7.89
CA CYS A 607 -3.13 -18.78 7.74
C CYS A 607 -3.86 -19.32 6.52
N THR A 608 -5.19 -19.26 6.57
CA THR A 608 -6.07 -19.45 5.40
C THR A 608 -6.33 -18.10 4.72
N THR A 609 -7.28 -18.03 3.78
CA THR A 609 -7.64 -16.79 3.05
C THR A 609 -8.20 -15.66 3.92
N ILE A 610 -8.30 -15.80 5.25
CA ILE A 610 -8.72 -14.70 6.13
C ILE A 610 -7.86 -13.45 5.98
N ILE A 611 -6.58 -13.59 5.63
CA ILE A 611 -5.71 -12.43 5.40
C ILE A 611 -6.14 -11.60 4.18
N GLU A 612 -6.96 -12.14 3.28
CA GLU A 612 -7.67 -11.39 2.23
C GLU A 612 -8.54 -10.28 2.84
N THR A 613 -8.90 -10.41 4.12
CA THR A 613 -9.82 -9.51 4.80
C THR A 613 -9.13 -8.62 5.84
N GLY A 614 -8.68 -7.44 5.40
CA GLY A 614 -8.59 -6.26 6.27
C GLY A 614 -7.48 -6.24 7.32
N ILE A 615 -6.36 -6.92 7.09
CA ILE A 615 -5.21 -6.85 8.00
C ILE A 615 -4.03 -6.21 7.25
N ASP A 616 -3.56 -5.08 7.79
CA ASP A 616 -2.36 -4.37 7.34
C ASP A 616 -1.24 -4.61 8.35
N ILE A 617 -0.18 -5.30 7.93
CA ILE A 617 1.01 -5.49 8.77
C ILE A 617 2.21 -4.99 7.98
N PRO A 618 2.69 -3.77 8.25
CA PRO A 618 3.80 -3.16 7.52
C PRO A 618 5.09 -3.98 7.58
N SER A 619 5.30 -4.72 8.67
CA SER A 619 6.45 -5.63 8.86
C SER A 619 6.34 -6.93 8.05
N ALA A 620 5.16 -7.29 7.55
CA ALA A 620 4.95 -8.48 6.76
C ALA A 620 5.19 -8.20 5.27
N ASN A 621 6.41 -8.47 4.80
CA ASN A 621 6.83 -8.13 3.44
C ASN A 621 7.12 -9.35 2.55
N THR A 622 6.91 -10.57 3.07
CA THR A 622 6.96 -11.79 2.28
C THR A 622 5.70 -12.61 2.49
N ILE A 623 5.09 -13.05 1.39
CA ILE A 623 3.98 -14.00 1.38
C ILE A 623 4.38 -15.27 0.63
N ILE A 624 4.10 -16.42 1.23
CA ILE A 624 4.29 -17.74 0.63
C ILE A 624 2.91 -18.38 0.51
N MET A 625 2.47 -18.61 -0.72
CA MET A 625 1.18 -19.20 -1.04
C MET A 625 1.36 -20.68 -1.38
N ASN A 626 1.04 -21.55 -0.43
CA ASN A 626 1.06 -22.98 -0.67
C ASN A 626 -0.14 -23.40 -1.51
N ARG A 627 0.10 -24.22 -2.55
CA ARG A 627 -0.92 -24.65 -3.52
C ARG A 627 -1.60 -23.47 -4.23
N ALA A 628 -0.77 -22.60 -4.80
CA ALA A 628 -1.21 -21.41 -5.53
C ALA A 628 -2.13 -21.74 -6.73
N ASP A 629 -2.02 -22.95 -7.28
CA ASP A 629 -2.85 -23.50 -8.36
C ASP A 629 -4.35 -23.51 -8.04
N MET A 630 -4.71 -23.61 -6.76
CA MET A 630 -6.10 -23.71 -6.29
C MET A 630 -6.82 -22.35 -6.19
N PHE A 631 -6.11 -21.23 -6.31
CA PHE A 631 -6.70 -19.90 -6.14
C PHE A 631 -7.12 -19.27 -7.48
N GLY A 632 -8.16 -18.43 -7.42
CA GLY A 632 -8.54 -17.59 -8.56
C GLY A 632 -7.58 -16.41 -8.76
N LEU A 633 -7.51 -15.86 -9.98
CA LEU A 633 -6.62 -14.73 -10.30
C LEU A 633 -6.86 -13.51 -9.40
N ALA A 634 -8.14 -13.17 -9.18
CA ALA A 634 -8.51 -12.05 -8.30
C ALA A 634 -8.05 -12.28 -6.85
N GLN A 635 -8.16 -13.51 -6.33
CA GLN A 635 -7.70 -13.86 -4.99
C GLN A 635 -6.18 -13.78 -4.88
N LEU A 636 -5.45 -14.31 -5.87
CA LEU A 636 -3.99 -14.20 -5.93
C LEU A 636 -3.54 -12.75 -5.94
N HIS A 637 -4.21 -11.89 -6.71
CA HIS A 637 -3.94 -10.45 -6.75
C HIS A 637 -4.18 -9.77 -5.39
N GLN A 638 -5.31 -10.07 -4.74
CA GLN A 638 -5.63 -9.51 -3.42
C GLN A 638 -4.68 -9.98 -2.32
N LEU A 639 -4.34 -11.27 -2.30
CA LEU A 639 -3.39 -11.86 -1.35
C LEU A 639 -1.98 -11.29 -1.57
N ARG A 640 -1.56 -11.13 -2.83
CA ARG A 640 -0.30 -10.46 -3.19
C ARG A 640 -0.27 -9.04 -2.63
N GLY A 641 -1.35 -8.27 -2.79
CA GLY A 641 -1.48 -6.90 -2.27
C GLY A 641 -1.49 -6.76 -0.73
N ARG A 642 -1.43 -7.88 0.02
CA ARG A 642 -1.27 -7.86 1.49
C ARG A 642 0.17 -7.66 1.95
N VAL A 643 1.15 -7.80 1.06
CA VAL A 643 2.55 -7.48 1.32
C VAL A 643 3.01 -6.28 0.49
N GLY A 644 4.16 -5.69 0.83
CA GLY A 644 4.72 -4.55 0.08
C GLY A 644 4.12 -3.21 0.46
N ARG A 645 3.88 -3.03 1.77
CA ARG A 645 3.39 -1.78 2.37
C ARG A 645 4.49 -0.98 3.06
N SER A 646 5.68 -1.57 3.21
CA SER A 646 6.88 -0.88 3.68
C SER A 646 7.70 -0.32 2.52
N HIS A 647 8.76 0.44 2.83
CA HIS A 647 9.78 0.86 1.87
C HIS A 647 10.70 -0.26 1.39
N HIS A 648 10.53 -1.48 1.90
CA HIS A 648 11.31 -2.64 1.49
C HIS A 648 10.64 -3.39 0.36
N GLN A 649 11.47 -3.92 -0.54
CA GLN A 649 11.04 -4.83 -1.60
C GLN A 649 10.24 -6.00 -1.01
N ALA A 650 9.01 -6.20 -1.48
CA ALA A 650 8.20 -7.34 -1.09
C ALA A 650 8.32 -8.49 -2.08
N TYR A 651 8.09 -9.71 -1.56
CA TYR A 651 8.23 -10.96 -2.29
C TYR A 651 6.97 -11.81 -2.13
N ALA A 652 6.45 -12.34 -3.24
CA ALA A 652 5.35 -13.29 -3.25
C ALA A 652 5.82 -14.60 -3.90
N TYR A 653 5.81 -15.70 -3.14
CA TYR A 653 6.16 -17.04 -3.62
C TYR A 653 4.89 -17.86 -3.81
N LEU A 654 4.58 -18.21 -5.04
CA LEU A 654 3.44 -19.05 -5.41
C LEU A 654 3.97 -20.47 -5.59
N LEU A 655 3.65 -21.34 -4.64
CA LEU A 655 4.15 -22.71 -4.61
C LEU A 655 3.13 -23.67 -5.23
N ILE A 656 3.63 -24.53 -6.11
CA ILE A 656 2.86 -25.57 -6.79
C ILE A 656 3.33 -26.94 -6.31
N ASP A 657 2.40 -27.87 -6.11
CA ASP A 657 2.74 -29.25 -5.80
C ASP A 657 3.37 -29.95 -7.03
N PRO A 658 4.64 -30.44 -6.96
CA PRO A 658 5.32 -31.06 -8.10
C PRO A 658 4.67 -32.36 -8.56
N ASP A 659 4.00 -33.11 -7.67
CA ASP A 659 3.42 -34.42 -7.98
C ASP A 659 2.04 -34.30 -8.64
N ARG A 660 1.49 -33.07 -8.72
CA ARG A 660 0.14 -32.83 -9.21
C ARG A 660 0.14 -32.20 -10.58
N LYS A 661 -0.62 -32.79 -11.50
CA LYS A 661 -0.90 -32.16 -12.81
C LYS A 661 -1.75 -30.90 -12.62
N ILE A 662 -1.18 -29.76 -12.99
CA ILE A 662 -1.85 -28.46 -13.05
C ILE A 662 -2.75 -28.43 -14.29
N SER A 663 -3.92 -27.80 -14.20
CA SER A 663 -4.73 -27.52 -15.40
C SER A 663 -4.09 -26.44 -16.26
N SER A 664 -4.32 -26.48 -17.57
CA SER A 664 -3.88 -25.44 -18.51
C SER A 664 -4.36 -24.04 -18.10
N HIS A 665 -5.56 -23.95 -17.50
CA HIS A 665 -6.14 -22.72 -16.97
C HIS A 665 -5.36 -22.20 -15.76
N ALA A 666 -5.03 -23.06 -14.79
CA ALA A 666 -4.24 -22.66 -13.63
C ALA A 666 -2.84 -22.19 -14.04
N GLN A 667 -2.22 -22.83 -15.02
CA GLN A 667 -0.92 -22.43 -15.54
C GLN A 667 -0.96 -21.03 -16.19
N LYS A 668 -1.93 -20.76 -17.06
CA LYS A 668 -2.13 -19.42 -17.65
C LYS A 668 -2.38 -18.34 -16.60
N ARG A 669 -3.12 -18.65 -15.53
CA ARG A 669 -3.35 -17.69 -14.41
C ARG A 669 -2.06 -17.39 -13.65
N LEU A 670 -1.23 -18.41 -13.38
CA LEU A 670 0.04 -18.26 -12.68
C LEU A 670 1.08 -17.50 -13.53
N GLU A 671 1.09 -17.72 -14.84
CA GLU A 671 1.90 -16.92 -15.77
C GLU A 671 1.42 -15.46 -15.80
N ALA A 672 0.11 -15.22 -15.88
CA ALA A 672 -0.45 -13.88 -15.88
C ALA A 672 -0.13 -13.09 -14.60
N ILE A 673 -0.21 -13.72 -13.41
CA ILE A 673 0.12 -13.05 -12.15
C ILE A 673 1.63 -12.80 -12.00
N GLN A 674 2.48 -13.65 -12.60
CA GLN A 674 3.93 -13.47 -12.60
C GLN A 674 4.37 -12.30 -13.48
N LEU A 675 3.67 -12.07 -14.60
CA LEU A 675 3.95 -10.96 -15.54
C LEU A 675 3.47 -9.60 -15.04
N LEU A 676 2.59 -9.55 -14.03
CA LEU A 676 2.15 -8.30 -13.40
C LEU A 676 3.26 -7.73 -12.51
N GLU A 677 4.25 -7.09 -13.15
CA GLU A 677 5.37 -6.38 -12.51
C GLU A 677 5.00 -4.97 -12.02
N ASP A 678 3.87 -4.41 -12.47
CA ASP A 678 3.39 -3.08 -12.06
C ASP A 678 2.12 -3.13 -11.19
N LEU A 679 2.00 -2.12 -10.33
CA LEU A 679 0.82 -1.84 -9.49
C LEU A 679 -0.25 -1.12 -10.33
N GLY A 680 -0.85 -1.80 -11.31
CA GLY A 680 -1.91 -1.22 -12.14
C GLY A 680 -2.13 -1.97 -13.42
#